data_AF-A0A8K1FMB7-F1
#
_entry.id   AF-A0A8K1FMB7-F1
#
_cell.length_a   1.000
_cell.length_b   1.000
_cell.length_c   1.000
_cell.angle_alpha   90.00
_cell.angle_beta   90.00
_cell.angle_gamma   90.00
#
_symmetry.space_group_name_H-M   'P 1'
#
loop_
_entity.id
_entity.type
_entity.pdbx_description
1 polymer ?
#
loop_
_entity_poly.entity_id
_entity_poly.type
_entity_poly.pdbx_seq_one_letter_code
_entity_poly.pdbx_strand_id
1 'polypeptide(L)'
;MEEGGTPAHRVATKRLQRHKLQHRSSDPQFTELDMLDAVDMGEHAAWAQLDEPLYADKDFEIYRPPPVRSALPVYYIKGWLPYSADALFNTITDIRYRSQWDKSVAEYRYVEKQKDSDVMYFAANLPWPFARRDYVYRRWTKYFSKQNSFVMICQTAHHAGAIEVKDAVRVETFSLRMSIRSTGTNSCDFYIEYEDDTNFCIPNYVVNWLLSAQVPGFMTNLRMACANYAGFAKHLDEDGALLIPFRPHEVRMMATAVTLVLLIHLVQKFSNTLANEKSVTPDHGTRGKVNHPPDQQERDTMSAPRAGKPVGPVNTVRFMQLALATTMILSIMYMWDFISVSVASTVSKSGFLSSTTGTTRSNFLGETRIVLQGFQEGYKFVNEYDVATQGPLYIFFVSDVDENGTYWCPDCQKAKKSVYDVFARAPRGSRLVEIRVGSSDYWNNQDNEFRQNELFYIDYIPSLVKYEGGGNSSFMLNEEYTLDYDLLEYMFNVPYPAAGAPKNNKIVTLDEASAVQEYVMNYDNSYPLYIFFVSGYHSFNGRLWCQYCDRANIAIMHYYNYTAPESAVMLRAVVSHSYKMWKKKKNPFKLPEFRQNVVSIRGVPYLGRVTKDAANKVVVQEFMPDFTAKKELIEFFSQPAPATP
;
A
#
# COMPACT_ATOMS: atom_id res chain seq x y z
N MET A 1 15.57 -74.37 45.15
CA MET A 1 16.52 -73.30 45.48
C MET A 1 15.98 -72.01 44.94
N GLU A 2 16.23 -70.93 45.66
CA GLU A 2 16.12 -69.52 45.23
C GLU A 2 16.77 -69.29 43.85
N GLU A 3 16.56 -68.19 43.10
CA GLU A 3 15.77 -66.96 43.23
C GLU A 3 15.66 -66.37 41.79
N GLY A 4 14.85 -65.34 41.54
CA GLY A 4 14.80 -64.76 40.18
C GLY A 4 13.83 -63.59 40.01
N GLY A 5 14.20 -62.42 40.52
CA GLY A 5 13.31 -61.24 40.57
C GLY A 5 12.90 -60.66 39.22
N THR A 6 11.72 -60.05 39.19
CA THR A 6 11.16 -59.31 38.06
C THR A 6 11.94 -58.01 37.81
N PRO A 7 12.50 -57.75 36.62
CA PRO A 7 13.07 -56.44 36.29
C PRO A 7 11.95 -55.48 35.86
N ALA A 8 11.84 -54.34 36.55
CA ALA A 8 10.88 -53.31 36.20
C ALA A 8 11.10 -52.77 34.77
N HIS A 9 10.02 -52.60 34.01
CA HIS A 9 10.06 -51.85 32.76
C HIS A 9 10.38 -50.37 33.04
N ARG A 10 11.65 -50.01 32.88
CA ARG A 10 12.09 -48.62 32.77
C ARG A 10 11.37 -47.98 31.58
N VAL A 11 10.36 -47.16 31.86
CA VAL A 11 9.81 -46.23 30.87
C VAL A 11 10.91 -45.20 30.58
N ALA A 12 11.65 -45.43 29.49
CA ALA A 12 12.60 -44.46 28.99
C ALA A 12 11.81 -43.23 28.50
N THR A 13 11.85 -42.14 29.27
CA THR A 13 11.37 -40.82 28.84
C THR A 13 12.18 -40.35 27.64
N LYS A 14 11.73 -40.74 26.45
CA LYS A 14 12.22 -40.19 25.19
C LYS A 14 11.87 -38.71 25.18
N ARG A 15 12.86 -37.89 25.56
CA ARG A 15 12.80 -36.43 25.50
C ARG A 15 12.45 -36.07 24.06
N LEU A 16 11.20 -35.66 23.81
CA LEU A 16 10.72 -35.28 22.49
C LEU A 16 11.61 -34.14 21.98
N GLN A 17 12.52 -34.47 21.06
CA GLN A 17 13.19 -33.45 20.26
C GLN A 17 12.08 -32.74 19.49
N ARG A 18 11.82 -31.48 19.85
CA ARG A 18 11.08 -30.56 19.00
C ARG A 18 11.86 -30.45 17.69
N HIS A 19 11.45 -31.22 16.70
CA HIS A 19 11.86 -30.97 15.32
C HIS A 19 11.49 -29.53 15.00
N LYS A 20 12.47 -28.74 14.52
CA LYS A 20 12.16 -27.49 13.85
C LYS A 20 11.32 -27.86 12.63
N LEU A 21 10.03 -27.52 12.67
CA LEU A 21 9.17 -27.67 11.51
C LEU A 21 9.72 -26.78 10.39
N GLN A 22 9.85 -27.34 9.20
CA GLN A 22 10.18 -26.57 8.02
C GLN A 22 8.95 -25.71 7.67
N HIS A 23 9.11 -24.39 7.78
CA HIS A 23 8.21 -23.41 7.17
C HIS A 23 8.01 -23.82 5.70
N ARG A 24 6.77 -24.03 5.25
CA ARG A 24 6.55 -24.25 3.82
C ARG A 24 6.81 -22.93 3.10
N SER A 25 7.29 -22.99 1.87
CA SER A 25 7.56 -21.79 1.04
C SER A 25 6.28 -21.06 0.61
N SER A 26 5.11 -21.55 1.02
CA SER A 26 3.77 -21.04 0.72
C SER A 26 3.07 -20.39 1.92
N ASP A 27 3.65 -20.43 3.12
CA ASP A 27 3.03 -19.79 4.28
C ASP A 27 3.17 -18.25 4.16
N PRO A 28 2.09 -17.48 4.30
CA PRO A 28 2.11 -16.04 4.08
C PRO A 28 3.00 -15.32 5.09
N GLN A 29 3.94 -14.53 4.59
CA GLN A 29 4.68 -13.54 5.38
C GLN A 29 3.94 -12.21 5.29
N PHE A 30 3.24 -11.87 6.37
CA PHE A 30 2.70 -10.52 6.51
C PHE A 30 3.82 -9.50 6.65
N THR A 31 3.64 -8.34 6.05
CA THR A 31 4.52 -7.19 6.18
C THR A 31 3.88 -6.13 7.07
N GLU A 32 4.69 -5.27 7.67
CA GLU A 32 4.21 -4.03 8.32
C GLU A 32 3.46 -3.12 7.33
N LEU A 33 3.68 -3.29 6.02
CA LEU A 33 2.98 -2.57 4.96
C LEU A 33 1.50 -2.95 4.91
N ASP A 34 1.18 -4.24 4.98
CA ASP A 34 -0.19 -4.76 4.92
C ASP A 34 -1.04 -4.22 6.08
N MET A 35 -0.39 -4.09 7.25
CA MET A 35 -0.92 -3.49 8.48
C MET A 35 -1.14 -1.98 8.37
N LEU A 36 -0.22 -1.26 7.73
CA LEU A 36 -0.36 0.18 7.48
C LEU A 36 -1.42 0.48 6.40
N ASP A 37 -1.53 -0.32 5.35
CA ASP A 37 -2.64 -0.19 4.37
C ASP A 37 -3.98 -0.59 5.01
N ALA A 38 -3.98 -1.51 5.98
CA ALA A 38 -5.22 -1.88 6.65
C ALA A 38 -5.72 -0.82 7.66
N VAL A 39 -4.83 -0.03 8.29
CA VAL A 39 -5.26 0.94 9.32
C VAL A 39 -6.18 2.03 8.78
N ASP A 40 -5.84 2.54 7.59
CA ASP A 40 -6.54 3.65 6.92
C ASP A 40 -7.60 3.13 5.92
N MET A 41 -8.00 1.85 6.02
CA MET A 41 -9.01 1.21 5.16
C MET A 41 -10.26 2.06 4.95
N GLY A 42 -10.76 2.75 5.98
CA GLY A 42 -11.96 3.59 5.88
C GLY A 42 -11.84 4.82 4.97
N GLU A 43 -10.62 5.17 4.56
CA GLU A 43 -10.31 6.27 3.64
C GLU A 43 -10.02 5.77 2.21
N HIS A 44 -10.01 4.45 2.00
CA HIS A 44 -9.72 3.88 0.68
C HIS A 44 -10.83 4.23 -0.32
N ALA A 45 -10.42 4.76 -1.48
CA ALA A 45 -11.33 5.09 -2.59
C ALA A 45 -12.22 3.92 -3.03
N ALA A 46 -11.80 2.67 -2.79
CA ALA A 46 -12.59 1.47 -3.00
C ALA A 46 -13.98 1.55 -2.33
N TRP A 47 -14.11 2.10 -1.11
CA TRP A 47 -15.40 2.20 -0.41
C TRP A 47 -16.34 3.25 -1.00
N ALA A 48 -15.80 4.24 -1.71
CA ALA A 48 -16.57 5.25 -2.44
C ALA A 48 -17.00 4.77 -3.84
N GLN A 49 -16.50 3.61 -4.28
CA GLN A 49 -16.78 2.96 -5.57
C GLN A 49 -17.62 1.68 -5.41
N LEU A 50 -18.15 1.41 -4.22
CA LEU A 50 -19.11 0.34 -4.01
C LEU A 50 -20.51 0.87 -4.39
N ASP A 51 -21.19 0.15 -5.27
CA ASP A 51 -22.57 0.44 -5.70
C ASP A 51 -23.58 0.11 -4.59
N GLU A 52 -24.71 -0.52 -4.90
CA GLU A 52 -25.72 -0.87 -3.91
C GLU A 52 -25.22 -1.97 -2.94
N PRO A 53 -25.52 -1.85 -1.63
CA PRO A 53 -25.19 -2.89 -0.66
C PRO A 53 -26.02 -4.15 -0.91
N LEU A 54 -25.35 -5.30 -0.82
CA LEU A 54 -25.97 -6.63 -0.84
C LEU A 54 -26.90 -6.84 0.37
N TYR A 55 -26.56 -6.21 1.50
CA TYR A 55 -27.36 -6.17 2.71
C TYR A 55 -27.06 -4.88 3.49
N ALA A 56 -28.08 -4.20 4.00
CA ALA A 56 -27.93 -3.00 4.83
C ALA A 56 -28.82 -3.09 6.08
N ASP A 57 -28.27 -2.72 7.22
CA ASP A 57 -28.93 -2.53 8.52
C ASP A 57 -28.48 -1.17 9.07
N LYS A 58 -29.19 -0.62 10.06
CA LYS A 58 -28.90 0.71 10.65
C LYS A 58 -27.48 0.84 11.22
N ASP A 59 -26.84 -0.27 11.55
CA ASP A 59 -25.51 -0.29 12.17
C ASP A 59 -24.39 -0.64 11.17
N PHE A 60 -24.68 -1.17 9.98
CA PHE A 60 -23.65 -1.60 9.02
C PHE A 60 -24.19 -2.00 7.63
N GLU A 61 -23.30 -2.00 6.63
CA GLU A 61 -23.58 -2.30 5.22
C GLU A 61 -22.59 -3.36 4.70
N ILE A 62 -23.10 -4.37 3.97
CA ILE A 62 -22.33 -5.41 3.27
C ILE A 62 -22.44 -5.18 1.76
N TYR A 63 -21.32 -5.22 1.07
CA TYR A 63 -21.20 -5.15 -0.39
C TYR A 63 -20.49 -6.38 -0.93
N ARG A 64 -20.78 -6.73 -2.19
CA ARG A 64 -20.13 -7.81 -2.92
C ARG A 64 -19.97 -7.38 -4.38
N PRO A 65 -18.96 -6.56 -4.71
CA PRO A 65 -18.75 -6.08 -6.08
C PRO A 65 -18.49 -7.26 -7.04
N PRO A 66 -18.79 -7.12 -8.34
CA PRO A 66 -18.48 -8.16 -9.32
C PRO A 66 -16.98 -8.50 -9.32
N PRO A 67 -16.60 -9.79 -9.36
CA PRO A 67 -15.20 -10.17 -9.37
C PRO A 67 -14.52 -9.74 -10.68
N VAL A 68 -13.62 -8.75 -10.58
CA VAL A 68 -12.89 -8.20 -11.74
C VAL A 68 -11.68 -9.08 -12.14
N ARG A 69 -11.10 -9.84 -11.20
CA ARG A 69 -9.86 -10.64 -11.42
C ARG A 69 -9.73 -11.95 -10.63
N SER A 70 -10.45 -12.13 -9.51
CA SER A 70 -10.48 -13.39 -8.76
C SER A 70 -11.64 -14.27 -9.25
N ALA A 71 -11.54 -15.59 -9.13
CA ALA A 71 -12.71 -16.47 -9.32
C ALA A 71 -13.62 -16.48 -8.07
N LEU A 72 -13.13 -15.96 -6.94
CA LEU A 72 -13.82 -15.94 -5.66
C LEU A 72 -14.51 -14.57 -5.42
N PRO A 73 -15.63 -14.56 -4.67
CA PRO A 73 -16.28 -13.32 -4.29
C PRO A 73 -15.57 -12.64 -3.12
N VAL A 74 -15.23 -11.36 -3.29
CA VAL A 74 -14.78 -10.49 -2.19
C VAL A 74 -15.99 -9.77 -1.61
N TYR A 75 -16.09 -9.78 -0.28
CA TYR A 75 -17.09 -9.06 0.50
C TYR A 75 -16.44 -7.88 1.22
N TYR A 76 -17.14 -6.77 1.21
CA TYR A 76 -16.74 -5.53 1.88
C TYR A 76 -17.81 -5.18 2.91
N ILE A 77 -17.42 -4.94 4.16
CA ILE A 77 -18.34 -4.61 5.25
C ILE A 77 -17.85 -3.33 5.90
N LYS A 78 -18.70 -2.31 6.00
CA LYS A 78 -18.43 -1.12 6.83
C LYS A 78 -19.57 -0.93 7.83
N GLY A 79 -19.27 -0.50 9.04
CA GLY A 79 -20.29 -0.32 10.07
C GLY A 79 -19.87 0.57 11.21
N TRP A 80 -20.84 0.87 12.07
CA TRP A 80 -20.76 1.83 13.16
C TRP A 80 -21.46 1.25 14.39
N LEU A 81 -20.76 1.21 15.52
CA LEU A 81 -21.30 0.63 16.75
C LEU A 81 -21.11 1.58 17.95
N PRO A 82 -22.11 1.69 18.84
CA PRO A 82 -22.07 2.54 20.04
C PRO A 82 -21.31 1.87 21.19
N TYR A 83 -20.12 1.34 20.88
CA TYR A 83 -19.18 0.74 21.84
C TYR A 83 -17.77 1.28 21.56
N SER A 84 -16.91 1.27 22.56
CA SER A 84 -15.51 1.63 22.37
C SER A 84 -14.79 0.62 21.47
N ALA A 85 -13.81 1.09 20.70
CA ALA A 85 -13.10 0.26 19.71
C ALA A 85 -12.39 -0.94 20.35
N ASP A 86 -11.87 -0.80 21.57
CA ASP A 86 -11.24 -1.88 22.34
C ASP A 86 -12.25 -2.92 22.84
N ALA A 87 -13.46 -2.50 23.21
CA ALA A 87 -14.53 -3.42 23.60
C ALA A 87 -14.97 -4.27 22.41
N LEU A 88 -15.14 -3.68 21.22
CA LEU A 88 -15.46 -4.43 20.00
C LEU A 88 -14.31 -5.38 19.63
N PHE A 89 -13.08 -4.87 19.53
CA PHE A 89 -11.91 -5.66 19.18
C PHE A 89 -11.70 -6.86 20.12
N ASN A 90 -11.76 -6.66 21.43
CA ASN A 90 -11.62 -7.73 22.41
C ASN A 90 -12.79 -8.73 22.35
N THR A 91 -14.02 -8.27 22.14
CA THR A 91 -15.21 -9.13 22.03
C THR A 91 -15.12 -10.15 20.88
N ILE A 92 -14.50 -9.75 19.76
CA ILE A 92 -14.36 -10.61 18.57
C ILE A 92 -13.08 -11.45 18.58
N THR A 93 -11.99 -10.99 19.24
CA THR A 93 -10.68 -11.67 19.24
C THR A 93 -10.39 -12.55 20.46
N ASP A 94 -11.01 -12.31 21.61
CA ASP A 94 -10.82 -13.12 22.81
C ASP A 94 -11.52 -14.47 22.62
N ILE A 95 -10.73 -15.49 22.26
CA ILE A 95 -11.24 -16.83 21.91
C ILE A 95 -12.13 -17.43 23.01
N ARG A 96 -11.90 -17.07 24.28
CA ARG A 96 -12.62 -17.59 25.45
C ARG A 96 -14.00 -16.98 25.53
N TYR A 97 -14.10 -15.68 25.25
CA TYR A 97 -15.36 -14.96 25.27
C TYR A 97 -16.16 -15.21 24.00
N ARG A 98 -15.50 -15.17 22.83
CA ARG A 98 -16.13 -15.43 21.54
C ARG A 98 -16.84 -16.78 21.51
N SER A 99 -16.22 -17.82 22.06
CA SER A 99 -16.81 -19.16 22.17
C SER A 99 -17.99 -19.27 23.17
N GLN A 100 -18.23 -18.26 24.01
CA GLN A 100 -19.38 -18.22 24.94
C GLN A 100 -20.59 -17.52 24.33
N TRP A 101 -20.38 -16.39 23.62
CA TRP A 101 -21.47 -15.57 23.11
C TRP A 101 -21.88 -15.91 21.67
N ASP A 102 -20.94 -16.34 20.83
CA ASP A 102 -21.19 -16.60 19.41
C ASP A 102 -21.50 -18.09 19.16
N LYS A 103 -22.80 -18.40 19.10
CA LYS A 103 -23.32 -19.76 18.84
C LYS A 103 -22.99 -20.30 17.45
N SER A 104 -22.50 -19.47 16.51
CA SER A 104 -22.02 -19.96 15.22
C SER A 104 -20.65 -20.64 15.33
N VAL A 105 -19.86 -20.35 16.37
CA VAL A 105 -18.55 -20.94 16.58
C VAL A 105 -18.69 -22.36 17.10
N ALA A 106 -18.21 -23.33 16.32
CA ALA A 106 -18.08 -24.72 16.74
C ALA A 106 -16.81 -24.95 17.56
N GLU A 107 -15.70 -24.31 17.16
CA GLU A 107 -14.41 -24.39 17.83
C GLU A 107 -13.57 -23.15 17.46
N TYR A 108 -12.85 -22.57 18.43
CA TYR A 108 -11.87 -21.51 18.15
C TYR A 108 -10.67 -21.65 19.09
N ARG A 109 -9.49 -21.96 18.54
CA ARG A 109 -8.28 -22.20 19.32
C ARG A 109 -7.00 -21.74 18.62
N TYR A 110 -5.95 -21.57 19.43
CA TYR A 110 -4.59 -21.49 18.95
C TYR A 110 -4.11 -22.87 18.48
N VAL A 111 -3.47 -22.90 17.31
CA VAL A 111 -2.69 -24.05 16.82
C VAL A 111 -1.22 -23.82 17.15
N GLU A 112 -0.74 -22.59 16.91
CA GLU A 112 0.57 -22.10 17.31
C GLU A 112 0.42 -20.67 17.82
N LYS A 113 1.14 -20.32 18.91
CA LYS A 113 1.31 -18.94 19.33
C LYS A 113 2.72 -18.49 18.99
N GLN A 114 2.86 -17.32 18.38
CA GLN A 114 4.15 -16.66 18.22
C GLN A 114 4.08 -15.27 18.84
N LYS A 115 5.20 -14.52 18.82
CA LYS A 115 5.24 -13.19 19.42
C LYS A 115 4.37 -12.18 18.64
N ASP A 116 4.46 -12.24 17.32
CA ASP A 116 3.91 -11.21 16.44
C ASP A 116 2.83 -11.77 15.48
N SER A 117 2.78 -13.09 15.20
CA SER A 117 1.68 -13.69 14.41
C SER A 117 1.30 -15.10 14.87
N ASP A 118 0.03 -15.32 15.19
CA ASP A 118 -0.47 -16.62 15.66
C ASP A 118 -0.98 -17.48 14.51
N VAL A 119 -1.00 -18.80 14.67
CA VAL A 119 -1.75 -19.70 13.78
C VAL A 119 -3.01 -20.16 14.51
N MET A 120 -4.16 -19.87 13.93
CA MET A 120 -5.49 -20.11 14.48
C MET A 120 -6.17 -21.28 13.77
N TYR A 121 -6.99 -22.03 14.52
CA TYR A 121 -8.00 -22.93 13.97
C TYR A 121 -9.36 -22.42 14.41
N PHE A 122 -10.27 -22.25 13.44
CA PHE A 122 -11.61 -21.74 13.65
C PHE A 122 -12.60 -22.60 12.87
N ALA A 123 -13.68 -23.04 13.50
CA ALA A 123 -14.74 -23.78 12.84
C ALA A 123 -16.11 -23.13 13.09
N ALA A 124 -16.88 -22.95 12.02
CA ALA A 124 -18.18 -22.29 12.01
C ALA A 124 -19.30 -23.24 11.59
N ASN A 125 -20.33 -23.35 12.42
CA ASN A 125 -21.59 -24.02 12.10
C ASN A 125 -22.41 -23.13 11.14
N LEU A 126 -22.83 -23.71 10.02
CA LEU A 126 -23.74 -23.07 9.07
C LEU A 126 -25.16 -23.64 9.23
N PRO A 127 -26.21 -22.92 8.79
CA PRO A 127 -27.58 -23.45 8.78
C PRO A 127 -27.69 -24.72 7.92
N TRP A 128 -28.51 -25.68 8.32
CA TRP A 128 -28.84 -26.84 7.49
C TRP A 128 -29.45 -26.36 6.15
N PRO A 129 -29.06 -26.91 4.98
CA PRO A 129 -28.29 -28.14 4.78
C PRO A 129 -26.76 -27.95 4.60
N PHE A 130 -26.18 -26.79 4.92
CA PHE A 130 -24.75 -26.56 4.73
C PHE A 130 -23.90 -27.32 5.76
N ALA A 131 -22.81 -27.94 5.30
CA ALA A 131 -21.80 -28.54 6.17
C ALA A 131 -21.04 -27.45 6.96
N ARG A 132 -20.50 -27.83 8.13
CA ARG A 132 -19.61 -26.97 8.91
C ARG A 132 -18.39 -26.57 8.07
N ARG A 133 -17.87 -25.35 8.28
CA ARG A 133 -16.60 -24.91 7.71
C ARG A 133 -15.53 -24.84 8.77
N ASP A 134 -14.32 -25.24 8.44
CA ASP A 134 -13.14 -25.02 9.27
C ASP A 134 -12.03 -24.32 8.48
N TYR A 135 -11.32 -23.45 9.19
CA TYR A 135 -10.32 -22.53 8.66
C TYR A 135 -9.04 -22.69 9.47
N VAL A 136 -7.89 -22.76 8.79
CA VAL A 136 -6.57 -22.62 9.41
C VAL A 136 -5.91 -21.40 8.82
N TYR A 137 -5.59 -20.42 9.66
CA TYR A 137 -5.07 -19.14 9.20
C TYR A 137 -4.00 -18.58 10.12
N ARG A 138 -3.01 -17.90 9.54
CA ARG A 138 -2.14 -17.01 10.29
C ARG A 138 -2.93 -15.73 10.60
N ARG A 139 -2.80 -15.19 11.82
CA ARG A 139 -3.44 -13.96 12.29
C ARG A 139 -2.39 -13.03 12.86
N TRP A 140 -2.38 -11.78 12.42
CA TRP A 140 -1.63 -10.71 13.07
C TRP A 140 -2.60 -9.60 13.49
N THR A 141 -2.41 -9.06 14.69
CA THR A 141 -3.19 -7.96 15.24
C THR A 141 -2.27 -6.84 15.74
N LYS A 142 -2.65 -5.58 15.50
CA LYS A 142 -1.87 -4.42 15.93
C LYS A 142 -2.77 -3.24 16.29
N TYR A 143 -2.41 -2.48 17.32
CA TYR A 143 -3.06 -1.21 17.67
C TYR A 143 -2.21 -0.04 17.18
N PHE A 144 -2.84 0.91 16.49
CA PHE A 144 -2.23 2.10 15.92
C PHE A 144 -2.69 3.34 16.69
N SER A 145 -1.82 3.87 17.54
CA SER A 145 -2.15 4.98 18.45
C SER A 145 -2.36 6.33 17.76
N LYS A 146 -1.79 6.55 16.56
CA LYS A 146 -2.00 7.78 15.78
C LYS A 146 -3.42 7.87 15.20
N GLN A 147 -3.87 6.78 14.58
CA GLN A 147 -5.23 6.64 14.02
C GLN A 147 -6.29 6.29 15.08
N ASN A 148 -5.86 5.84 16.26
CA ASN A 148 -6.72 5.24 17.30
C ASN A 148 -7.52 4.03 16.77
N SER A 149 -6.82 3.15 16.05
CA SER A 149 -7.41 2.02 15.32
C SER A 149 -6.78 0.68 15.71
N PHE A 150 -7.61 -0.36 15.80
CA PHE A 150 -7.18 -1.75 15.88
C PHE A 150 -7.22 -2.37 14.50
N VAL A 151 -6.15 -3.04 14.11
CA VAL A 151 -6.02 -3.73 12.83
C VAL A 151 -5.87 -5.23 13.08
N MET A 152 -6.53 -6.03 12.25
CA MET A 152 -6.37 -7.48 12.19
C MET A 152 -6.27 -7.93 10.74
N ILE A 153 -5.28 -8.78 10.46
CA ILE A 153 -5.10 -9.43 9.17
C ILE A 153 -5.03 -10.94 9.39
N CYS A 154 -5.80 -11.68 8.60
CA CYS A 154 -5.81 -13.13 8.56
C CYS A 154 -5.61 -13.62 7.12
N GLN A 155 -4.87 -14.71 6.94
CA GLN A 155 -4.68 -15.36 5.64
C GLN A 155 -4.46 -16.86 5.85
N THR A 156 -4.91 -17.72 4.92
CA THR A 156 -4.75 -19.19 5.05
C THR A 156 -3.32 -19.57 5.40
N ALA A 157 -3.17 -20.55 6.29
CA ALA A 157 -1.92 -21.25 6.55
C ALA A 157 -2.18 -22.74 6.67
N HIS A 158 -1.21 -23.59 6.34
CA HIS A 158 -1.32 -25.03 6.57
C HIS A 158 -0.47 -25.43 7.77
N HIS A 159 -1.04 -26.15 8.73
CA HIS A 159 -0.29 -26.56 9.92
C HIS A 159 -0.62 -28.00 10.34
N ALA A 160 0.43 -28.79 10.61
CA ALA A 160 0.30 -30.23 10.92
C ALA A 160 -0.54 -30.52 12.19
N GLY A 161 -0.64 -29.55 13.11
CA GLY A 161 -1.52 -29.60 14.29
C GLY A 161 -3.00 -29.25 14.04
N ALA A 162 -3.41 -29.13 12.77
CA ALA A 162 -4.77 -28.79 12.35
C ALA A 162 -5.22 -29.64 11.14
N ILE A 163 -5.21 -30.96 11.36
CA ILE A 163 -5.67 -31.98 10.40
C ILE A 163 -7.15 -31.73 10.05
N GLU A 164 -7.54 -32.01 8.80
CA GLU A 164 -8.93 -31.96 8.34
C GLU A 164 -9.84 -32.92 9.12
N VAL A 165 -11.09 -32.49 9.34
CA VAL A 165 -12.09 -33.23 10.12
C VAL A 165 -13.23 -33.67 9.19
N LYS A 166 -13.63 -34.95 9.24
CA LYS A 166 -14.61 -35.53 8.30
C LYS A 166 -15.97 -34.82 8.22
N ASP A 167 -16.40 -34.18 9.30
CA ASP A 167 -17.71 -33.52 9.41
C ASP A 167 -17.63 -32.00 9.18
N ALA A 168 -16.50 -31.50 8.65
CA ALA A 168 -16.31 -30.12 8.23
C ALA A 168 -15.66 -30.08 6.84
N VAL A 169 -15.92 -29.02 6.08
CA VAL A 169 -15.24 -28.76 4.81
C VAL A 169 -14.23 -27.66 5.02
N ARG A 170 -12.94 -28.01 4.89
CA ARG A 170 -11.83 -27.08 4.97
C ARG A 170 -11.97 -25.98 3.92
N VAL A 171 -11.68 -24.76 4.33
CA VAL A 171 -11.47 -23.60 3.46
C VAL A 171 -9.97 -23.49 3.21
N GLU A 172 -9.58 -23.55 1.93
CA GLU A 172 -8.18 -23.56 1.48
C GLU A 172 -7.73 -22.15 1.04
N THR A 173 -8.67 -21.30 0.64
CA THR A 173 -8.42 -19.91 0.25
C THR A 173 -9.23 -19.01 1.16
N PHE A 174 -8.57 -18.25 2.03
CA PHE A 174 -9.19 -17.32 2.96
C PHE A 174 -8.28 -16.12 3.19
N SER A 175 -8.86 -14.93 3.11
CA SER A 175 -8.23 -13.66 3.46
C SER A 175 -9.23 -12.78 4.21
N LEU A 176 -8.78 -12.15 5.30
CA LEU A 176 -9.54 -11.15 6.02
C LEU A 176 -8.63 -9.98 6.40
N ARG A 177 -9.09 -8.77 6.15
CA ARG A 177 -8.48 -7.53 6.64
C ARG A 177 -9.54 -6.75 7.38
N MET A 178 -9.21 -6.23 8.56
CA MET A 178 -10.15 -5.53 9.42
C MET A 178 -9.46 -4.33 10.09
N SER A 179 -10.14 -3.18 10.07
CA SER A 179 -9.82 -2.00 10.87
C SER A 179 -11.02 -1.66 11.75
N ILE A 180 -10.78 -1.39 13.03
CA ILE A 180 -11.78 -0.88 13.98
C ILE A 180 -11.22 0.41 14.57
N ARG A 181 -11.78 1.55 14.18
CA ARG A 181 -11.31 2.88 14.56
C ARG A 181 -12.25 3.51 15.57
N SER A 182 -11.69 4.13 16.60
CA SER A 182 -12.48 4.86 17.60
C SER A 182 -12.94 6.20 17.01
N THR A 183 -14.25 6.41 16.98
CA THR A 183 -14.89 7.67 16.57
C THR A 183 -15.28 8.55 17.77
N GLY A 184 -15.13 8.01 18.98
CA GLY A 184 -15.45 8.66 20.25
C GLY A 184 -15.20 7.71 21.42
N THR A 185 -15.47 8.16 22.65
CA THR A 185 -15.18 7.39 23.87
C THR A 185 -15.90 6.04 23.92
N ASN A 186 -17.17 6.01 23.49
CA ASN A 186 -18.01 4.81 23.41
C ASN A 186 -18.58 4.65 21.99
N SER A 187 -17.78 4.91 20.96
CA SER A 187 -18.19 4.67 19.57
C SER A 187 -17.00 4.28 18.71
N CYS A 188 -17.25 3.41 17.74
CA CYS A 188 -16.30 3.01 16.73
C CYS A 188 -16.98 2.87 15.36
N ASP A 189 -16.20 3.09 14.31
CA ASP A 189 -16.48 2.54 13.00
C ASP A 189 -15.54 1.35 12.73
N PHE A 190 -15.98 0.46 11.84
CA PHE A 190 -15.19 -0.70 11.44
C PHE A 190 -15.34 -0.96 9.95
N TYR A 191 -14.27 -1.48 9.36
CA TYR A 191 -14.14 -1.80 7.95
C TYR A 191 -13.53 -3.19 7.82
N ILE A 192 -14.16 -4.08 7.07
CA ILE A 192 -13.73 -5.47 6.85
C ILE A 192 -13.74 -5.76 5.36
N GLU A 193 -12.66 -6.35 4.89
CA GLU A 193 -12.55 -6.97 3.57
C GLU A 193 -12.33 -8.47 3.78
N TYR A 194 -13.10 -9.30 3.08
CA TYR A 194 -13.18 -10.74 3.31
C TYR A 194 -13.32 -11.49 1.99
N GLU A 195 -12.51 -12.52 1.77
CA GLU A 195 -12.58 -13.43 0.62
C GLU A 195 -12.43 -14.87 1.14
N ASP A 196 -13.29 -15.79 0.73
CA ASP A 196 -13.13 -17.22 1.03
C ASP A 196 -13.57 -18.15 -0.13
N ASP A 197 -12.95 -19.33 -0.21
CA ASP A 197 -13.40 -20.39 -1.12
C ASP A 197 -14.54 -21.21 -0.50
N THR A 198 -15.75 -20.78 -0.82
CA THR A 198 -16.98 -21.53 -0.47
C THR A 198 -17.03 -22.94 -1.08
N ASN A 199 -16.05 -23.35 -1.90
CA ASN A 199 -15.92 -24.65 -2.57
C ASN A 199 -17.13 -25.09 -3.43
N PHE A 200 -18.08 -24.18 -3.65
CA PHE A 200 -19.29 -24.36 -4.46
C PHE A 200 -19.74 -23.00 -5.04
N CYS A 201 -20.31 -23.01 -6.24
CA CYS A 201 -20.95 -21.84 -6.83
C CYS A 201 -22.29 -21.55 -6.15
N ILE A 202 -22.29 -20.76 -5.07
CA ILE A 202 -23.51 -20.39 -4.33
C ILE A 202 -24.31 -19.34 -5.15
N PRO A 203 -25.57 -19.62 -5.55
CA PRO A 203 -26.40 -18.65 -6.25
C PRO A 203 -26.71 -17.42 -5.37
N ASN A 204 -26.83 -16.23 -5.97
CA ASN A 204 -27.02 -14.99 -5.23
C ASN A 204 -28.27 -14.98 -4.32
N TYR A 205 -29.36 -15.65 -4.71
CA TYR A 205 -30.55 -15.75 -3.85
C TYR A 205 -30.28 -16.55 -2.55
N VAL A 206 -29.36 -17.52 -2.58
CA VAL A 206 -28.94 -18.30 -1.41
C VAL A 206 -28.07 -17.46 -0.48
N VAL A 207 -27.17 -16.63 -1.04
CA VAL A 207 -26.37 -15.67 -0.26
C VAL A 207 -27.28 -14.67 0.45
N ASN A 208 -28.25 -14.08 -0.27
CA ASN A 208 -29.19 -13.11 0.31
C ASN A 208 -30.07 -13.73 1.41
N TRP A 209 -30.51 -14.98 1.21
CA TRP A 209 -31.23 -15.73 2.25
C TRP A 209 -30.36 -16.00 3.49
N LEU A 210 -29.11 -16.45 3.29
CA LEU A 210 -28.18 -16.76 4.38
C LEU A 210 -27.86 -15.51 5.22
N LEU A 211 -27.60 -14.37 4.55
CA LEU A 211 -27.42 -13.09 5.21
C LEU A 211 -28.67 -12.73 6.01
N SER A 212 -29.85 -12.72 5.38
CA SER A 212 -31.13 -12.38 6.03
C SER A 212 -31.45 -13.27 7.24
N ALA A 213 -31.06 -14.55 7.21
CA ALA A 213 -31.30 -15.50 8.30
C ALA A 213 -30.31 -15.35 9.48
N GLN A 214 -29.01 -15.18 9.20
CA GLN A 214 -27.97 -15.24 10.23
C GLN A 214 -27.63 -13.88 10.83
N VAL A 215 -27.61 -12.83 10.01
CA VAL A 215 -27.09 -11.50 10.38
C VAL A 215 -27.82 -10.85 11.55
N PRO A 216 -29.17 -10.77 11.59
CA PRO A 216 -29.85 -10.07 12.67
C PRO A 216 -29.61 -10.70 14.04
N GLY A 217 -29.55 -12.04 14.09
CA GLY A 217 -29.22 -12.80 15.29
C GLY A 217 -27.76 -12.60 15.72
N PHE A 218 -26.82 -12.67 14.78
CA PHE A 218 -25.40 -12.40 15.04
C PHE A 218 -25.19 -10.99 15.60
N MET A 219 -25.72 -9.95 14.96
CA MET A 219 -25.57 -8.56 15.39
C MET A 219 -26.23 -8.29 16.74
N THR A 220 -27.36 -8.95 17.05
CA THR A 220 -27.98 -8.86 18.39
C THR A 220 -27.07 -9.46 19.46
N ASN A 221 -26.49 -10.64 19.21
CA ASN A 221 -25.55 -11.27 20.14
C ASN A 221 -24.25 -10.46 20.28
N LEU A 222 -23.70 -9.90 19.19
CA LEU A 222 -22.51 -9.06 19.20
C LEU A 222 -22.72 -7.80 20.04
N ARG A 223 -23.85 -7.09 19.88
CA ARG A 223 -24.22 -5.91 20.70
C ARG A 223 -24.27 -6.27 22.19
N MET A 224 -24.92 -7.38 22.54
CA MET A 224 -24.98 -7.86 23.93
C MET A 224 -23.58 -8.24 24.44
N ALA A 225 -22.74 -8.85 23.61
CA ALA A 225 -21.38 -9.24 23.98
C ALA A 225 -20.48 -8.02 24.22
N CYS A 226 -20.51 -7.02 23.34
CA CYS A 226 -19.76 -5.77 23.52
C CYS A 226 -20.17 -5.04 24.81
N ALA A 227 -21.47 -4.98 25.11
CA ALA A 227 -21.97 -4.38 26.35
C ALA A 227 -21.53 -5.14 27.62
N ASN A 228 -21.35 -6.46 27.53
CA ASN A 228 -21.01 -7.32 28.67
C ASN A 228 -19.52 -7.68 28.78
N TYR A 229 -18.66 -7.33 27.80
CA TYR A 229 -17.24 -7.69 27.81
C TYR A 229 -16.50 -7.19 29.06
N ALA A 230 -16.76 -5.95 29.47
CA ALA A 230 -16.18 -5.37 30.70
C ALA A 230 -16.66 -6.08 31.99
N GLY A 231 -17.82 -6.75 31.95
CA GLY A 231 -18.29 -7.64 33.01
C GLY A 231 -17.51 -8.95 33.01
N PHE A 232 -17.38 -9.60 31.86
CA PHE A 232 -16.58 -10.83 31.69
C PHE A 232 -15.12 -10.63 32.14
N ALA A 233 -14.46 -9.58 31.67
CA ALA A 233 -13.06 -9.30 31.98
C ALA A 233 -12.76 -9.11 33.48
N LYS A 234 -13.75 -8.67 34.28
CA LYS A 234 -13.63 -8.53 35.76
C LYS A 234 -13.70 -9.85 36.52
N HIS A 235 -14.21 -10.91 35.91
CA HIS A 235 -14.31 -12.24 36.53
C HIS A 235 -13.15 -13.17 36.16
N LEU A 236 -12.19 -12.66 35.37
CA LEU A 236 -10.94 -13.35 35.08
C LEU A 236 -9.99 -13.26 36.28
N ASP A 237 -9.27 -14.35 36.53
CA ASP A 237 -8.11 -14.38 37.42
C ASP A 237 -6.92 -13.62 36.81
N GLU A 238 -5.80 -13.50 37.54
CA GLU A 238 -4.63 -12.74 37.06
C GLU A 238 -4.08 -13.31 35.74
N ASP A 239 -3.94 -14.63 35.63
CA ASP A 239 -3.53 -15.32 34.40
C ASP A 239 -4.54 -15.12 33.25
N GLY A 240 -5.85 -15.18 33.56
CA GLY A 240 -6.91 -14.85 32.61
C GLY A 240 -6.86 -13.41 32.13
N ALA A 241 -6.55 -12.45 33.00
CA ALA A 241 -6.42 -11.05 32.64
C ALA A 241 -5.21 -10.81 31.72
N LEU A 242 -4.09 -11.51 31.91
CA LEU A 242 -2.92 -11.46 31.00
C LEU A 242 -3.25 -11.90 29.56
N LEU A 243 -4.27 -12.76 29.39
CA LEU A 243 -4.70 -13.30 28.10
C LEU A 243 -5.75 -12.43 27.35
N ILE A 244 -6.14 -11.28 27.90
CA ILE A 244 -7.00 -10.31 27.19
C ILE A 244 -6.23 -9.76 25.96
N PRO A 245 -6.80 -9.82 24.73
CA PRO A 245 -6.08 -9.46 23.50
C PRO A 245 -5.50 -8.03 23.49
N PHE A 246 -6.28 -7.04 23.94
CA PHE A 246 -5.81 -5.68 24.18
C PHE A 246 -6.14 -5.21 25.59
N ARG A 247 -5.12 -4.78 26.32
CA ARG A 247 -5.24 -4.27 27.70
C ARG A 247 -5.05 -2.75 27.73
N PRO A 248 -6.03 -1.96 28.23
CA PRO A 248 -5.92 -0.49 28.35
C PRO A 248 -4.73 0.01 29.19
N HIS A 249 -4.09 -0.86 29.97
CA HIS A 249 -3.02 -0.50 30.91
C HIS A 249 -1.68 -0.20 30.23
N GLU A 250 -1.40 -0.73 29.03
CA GLU A 250 -0.10 -0.51 28.35
C GLU A 250 0.05 0.92 27.84
N VAL A 251 -1.03 1.51 27.30
CA VAL A 251 -1.07 2.92 26.89
C VAL A 251 -0.89 3.85 28.10
N ARG A 252 -1.52 3.51 29.24
CA ARG A 252 -1.37 4.28 30.49
C ARG A 252 0.04 4.20 31.08
N MET A 253 0.70 3.04 31.04
CA MET A 253 2.09 2.93 31.54
C MET A 253 3.08 3.72 30.70
N MET A 254 2.93 3.76 29.37
CA MET A 254 3.77 4.64 28.54
C MET A 254 3.55 6.11 28.88
N ALA A 255 2.30 6.54 29.04
CA ALA A 255 1.98 7.92 29.43
C ALA A 255 2.52 8.26 30.83
N THR A 256 2.35 7.40 31.83
CA THR A 256 2.86 7.66 33.19
C THR A 256 4.38 7.53 33.28
N ALA A 257 5.02 6.63 32.54
CA ALA A 257 6.49 6.54 32.47
C ALA A 257 7.10 7.78 31.81
N VAL A 258 6.55 8.26 30.69
CA VAL A 258 6.97 9.53 30.08
C VAL A 258 6.74 10.70 31.03
N THR A 259 5.60 10.76 31.72
CA THR A 259 5.32 11.79 32.72
C THR A 259 6.30 11.72 33.90
N LEU A 260 6.63 10.52 34.40
CA LEU A 260 7.57 10.32 35.50
C LEU A 260 9.00 10.68 35.10
N VAL A 261 9.44 10.30 33.89
CA VAL A 261 10.74 10.67 33.33
C VAL A 261 10.84 12.19 33.15
N LEU A 262 9.78 12.84 32.66
CA LEU A 262 9.71 14.31 32.59
C LEU A 262 9.77 14.94 33.99
N LEU A 263 9.06 14.38 34.98
CA LEU A 263 9.10 14.86 36.36
C LEU A 263 10.49 14.74 36.97
N ILE A 264 11.18 13.61 36.75
CA ILE A 264 12.56 13.39 37.18
C ILE A 264 13.49 14.43 36.55
N HIS A 265 13.40 14.66 35.24
CA HIS A 265 14.19 15.70 34.56
C HIS A 265 13.88 17.10 35.10
N LEU A 266 12.63 17.41 35.42
CA LEU A 266 12.23 18.68 36.02
C LEU A 266 12.83 18.85 37.42
N VAL A 267 12.79 17.82 38.27
CA VAL A 267 13.40 17.81 39.61
C VAL A 267 14.93 17.92 39.52
N GLN A 268 15.58 17.19 38.59
CA GLN A 268 17.01 17.32 38.32
C GLN A 268 17.39 18.76 37.95
N LYS A 269 16.62 19.37 37.04
CA LYS A 269 16.84 20.74 36.56
C LYS A 269 16.61 21.78 37.67
N PHE A 270 15.59 21.59 38.52
CA PHE A 270 15.32 22.45 39.68
C PHE A 270 16.42 22.34 40.74
N SER A 271 16.89 21.13 41.04
CA SER A 271 18.00 20.88 41.97
C SER A 271 19.30 21.53 41.50
N ASN A 272 19.63 21.41 40.21
CA ASN A 272 20.79 22.07 39.61
C ASN A 272 20.67 23.61 39.63
N THR A 273 19.45 24.16 39.51
CA THR A 273 19.22 25.61 39.59
C THR A 273 19.43 26.13 41.01
N LEU A 274 18.91 25.42 42.02
CA LEU A 274 19.13 25.73 43.44
C LEU A 274 20.60 25.54 43.89
N ALA A 275 21.36 24.69 43.21
CA ALA A 275 22.81 24.56 43.42
C ALA A 275 23.58 25.78 42.88
N ASN A 276 23.19 26.32 41.73
CA ASN A 276 23.80 27.52 41.15
C ASN A 276 23.43 28.83 41.88
N GLU A 277 22.27 28.92 42.55
CA GLU A 277 21.94 30.09 43.39
C GLU A 277 22.81 30.22 44.65
N LYS A 278 23.51 29.15 45.07
CA LYS A 278 24.37 29.17 46.26
C LYS A 278 25.83 29.56 46.00
N SER A 279 26.25 29.75 44.74
CA SER A 279 27.66 29.95 44.38
C SER A 279 28.05 31.39 44.04
N VAL A 280 27.14 32.36 44.16
CA VAL A 280 27.42 33.78 43.86
C VAL A 280 27.63 34.58 45.14
N THR A 281 28.90 34.82 45.49
CA THR A 281 29.31 35.91 46.41
C THR A 281 29.98 37.03 45.60
N PRO A 282 29.86 38.30 46.01
CA PRO A 282 30.29 39.43 45.17
C PRO A 282 31.80 39.68 45.26
N ASP A 283 32.41 39.99 44.10
CA ASP A 283 33.82 40.35 43.98
C ASP A 283 34.05 41.84 44.32
N HIS A 284 35.15 42.15 45.01
CA HIS A 284 35.47 43.52 45.42
C HIS A 284 36.96 43.85 45.24
N GLY A 285 37.20 44.99 44.59
CA GLY A 285 38.47 45.35 43.98
C GLY A 285 39.62 45.73 44.92
N THR A 286 40.77 45.99 44.31
CA THR A 286 42.08 45.96 44.96
C THR A 286 42.53 47.30 45.57
N ARG A 287 43.25 47.19 46.72
CA ARG A 287 44.46 47.96 47.09
C ARG A 287 44.32 49.34 47.78
N GLY A 288 44.72 49.43 49.07
CA GLY A 288 45.07 50.73 49.67
C GLY A 288 45.28 50.86 51.20
N LYS A 289 46.47 50.49 51.72
CA LYS A 289 47.16 51.01 52.94
C LYS A 289 46.48 51.01 54.35
N VAL A 290 46.93 50.06 55.18
CA VAL A 290 47.58 50.21 56.51
C VAL A 290 47.16 51.37 57.44
N ASN A 291 46.56 51.03 58.60
CA ASN A 291 47.06 51.37 59.96
C ASN A 291 46.28 50.60 61.07
N HIS A 292 46.91 50.38 62.23
CA HIS A 292 46.45 49.68 63.45
C HIS A 292 46.59 50.65 64.66
N PRO A 293 46.23 50.30 65.92
CA PRO A 293 45.07 49.56 66.48
C PRO A 293 44.47 50.39 67.68
N PRO A 294 44.17 49.83 68.88
CA PRO A 294 43.08 48.92 69.28
C PRO A 294 42.09 49.58 70.28
N ASP A 295 41.22 48.75 70.88
CA ASP A 295 40.61 48.79 72.24
C ASP A 295 39.10 48.51 72.17
N GLN A 296 38.40 47.91 73.13
CA GLN A 296 38.60 46.98 74.27
C GLN A 296 37.26 47.06 75.04
N GLN A 297 36.85 45.99 75.75
CA GLN A 297 35.92 46.06 76.90
C GLN A 297 34.44 46.50 76.65
N GLU A 298 33.43 46.09 77.44
CA GLU A 298 33.19 44.92 78.32
C GLU A 298 31.74 44.98 78.85
N ARG A 299 31.17 43.83 79.32
CA ARG A 299 30.09 43.74 80.35
C ARG A 299 28.71 44.39 79.98
N ASP A 300 27.56 44.14 80.61
CA ASP A 300 26.94 43.13 81.51
C ASP A 300 25.39 43.38 81.48
N THR A 301 24.43 42.59 82.00
CA THR A 301 24.35 41.32 82.76
C THR A 301 22.95 40.66 82.57
N MET A 302 22.81 39.39 83.00
CA MET A 302 21.59 38.75 83.57
C MET A 302 20.19 38.91 82.93
N SER A 303 19.58 37.80 82.49
CA SER A 303 18.54 37.08 83.27
C SER A 303 17.92 35.87 82.52
N ALA A 304 17.20 35.01 83.24
CA ALA A 304 16.82 33.64 82.86
C ALA A 304 15.43 33.55 82.15
N PRO A 305 14.96 32.35 81.69
CA PRO A 305 14.25 32.22 80.41
C PRO A 305 12.72 32.32 80.48
N ARG A 306 12.09 32.77 79.38
CA ARG A 306 10.64 32.57 79.14
C ARG A 306 10.27 32.31 77.67
N ALA A 307 9.49 31.24 77.49
CA ALA A 307 8.42 31.02 76.52
C ALA A 307 8.64 31.41 75.04
N GLY A 308 8.82 30.40 74.19
CA GLY A 308 8.62 30.56 72.75
C GLY A 308 7.15 30.88 72.39
N LYS A 309 6.96 31.71 71.35
CA LYS A 309 5.66 31.95 70.71
C LYS A 309 5.65 31.32 69.30
N PRO A 310 4.49 30.88 68.79
CA PRO A 310 4.42 30.11 67.55
C PRO A 310 4.58 31.00 66.30
N VAL A 311 5.15 30.43 65.25
CA VAL A 311 5.12 30.99 63.89
C VAL A 311 3.72 30.73 63.30
N GLY A 312 3.09 31.76 62.75
CA GLY A 312 1.73 31.68 62.18
C GLY A 312 1.66 30.87 60.88
N PRO A 313 0.46 30.42 60.48
CA PRO A 313 0.29 29.57 59.29
C PRO A 313 0.58 30.33 58.00
N VAL A 314 1.24 29.66 57.05
CA VAL A 314 1.44 30.17 55.69
C VAL A 314 0.08 30.34 55.04
N ASN A 315 -0.20 31.55 54.54
CA ASN A 315 -1.52 31.92 54.05
C ASN A 315 -1.81 31.22 52.70
N THR A 316 -2.47 30.06 52.77
CA THR A 316 -2.67 29.10 51.67
C THR A 316 -3.28 29.72 50.41
N VAL A 317 -4.12 30.74 50.56
CA VAL A 317 -4.72 31.50 49.45
C VAL A 317 -3.66 32.20 48.59
N ARG A 318 -2.61 32.78 49.19
CA ARG A 318 -1.51 33.39 48.42
C ARG A 318 -0.66 32.35 47.70
N PHE A 319 -0.50 31.16 48.26
CA PHE A 319 0.23 30.06 47.61
C PHE A 319 -0.55 29.51 46.41
N MET A 320 -1.87 29.34 46.55
CA MET A 320 -2.74 28.97 45.43
C MET A 320 -2.81 30.05 44.33
N GLN A 321 -2.86 31.33 44.70
CA GLN A 321 -2.81 32.43 43.72
C GLN A 321 -1.48 32.46 42.97
N LEU A 322 -0.36 32.22 43.64
CA LEU A 322 0.96 32.13 43.00
C LEU A 322 1.08 30.89 42.10
N ALA A 323 0.50 29.76 42.48
CA ALA A 323 0.44 28.55 41.67
C ALA A 323 -0.47 28.70 40.44
N LEU A 324 -1.59 29.41 40.55
CA LEU A 324 -2.49 29.69 39.43
C LEU A 324 -1.86 30.69 38.45
N ALA A 325 -1.17 31.71 38.96
CA ALA A 325 -0.43 32.67 38.13
C ALA A 325 0.72 32.00 37.38
N THR A 326 1.52 31.15 38.04
CA THR A 326 2.62 30.44 37.37
C THR A 326 2.10 29.41 36.36
N THR A 327 1.00 28.70 36.63
CA THR A 327 0.41 27.77 35.65
C THR A 327 -0.22 28.48 34.44
N MET A 328 -0.82 29.67 34.60
CA MET A 328 -1.24 30.50 33.45
C MET A 328 -0.06 31.04 32.64
N ILE A 329 1.02 31.50 33.29
CA ILE A 329 2.21 31.98 32.58
C ILE A 329 2.87 30.82 31.81
N LEU A 330 2.99 29.64 32.45
CA LEU A 330 3.52 28.44 31.80
C LEU A 330 2.65 27.95 30.65
N SER A 331 1.31 28.01 30.73
CA SER A 331 0.44 27.61 29.62
C SER A 331 0.50 28.59 28.45
N ILE A 332 0.68 29.90 28.71
CA ILE A 332 0.92 30.90 27.67
C ILE A 332 2.30 30.69 27.02
N MET A 333 3.33 30.35 27.79
CA MET A 333 4.65 29.98 27.24
C MET A 333 4.57 28.70 26.40
N TYR A 334 3.82 27.67 26.84
CA TYR A 334 3.58 26.45 26.06
C TYR A 334 2.82 26.73 24.75
N MET A 335 1.85 27.64 24.75
CA MET A 335 1.17 28.07 23.51
C MET A 335 2.11 28.83 22.57
N TRP A 336 3.01 29.65 23.11
CA TRP A 336 4.04 30.35 22.33
C TRP A 336 5.04 29.37 21.69
N ASP A 337 5.48 28.34 22.42
CA ASP A 337 6.33 27.28 21.88
C ASP A 337 5.58 26.37 20.88
N PHE A 338 4.28 26.13 21.06
CA PHE A 338 3.50 25.35 20.08
C PHE A 338 3.30 26.12 18.76
N ILE A 339 3.14 27.45 18.83
CA ILE A 339 3.08 28.34 17.66
C ILE A 339 4.48 28.47 17.02
N SER A 340 5.56 28.54 17.80
CA SER A 340 6.92 28.62 17.26
C SER A 340 7.35 27.32 16.57
N VAL A 341 7.04 26.15 17.13
CA VAL A 341 7.28 24.83 16.49
C VAL A 341 6.51 24.69 15.17
N SER A 342 5.33 25.31 15.06
CA SER A 342 4.51 25.31 13.84
C SER A 342 5.03 26.27 12.74
N VAL A 343 6.00 27.13 13.04
CA VAL A 343 6.57 28.11 12.09
C VAL A 343 8.09 27.93 11.90
N ALA A 344 8.80 27.30 12.84
CA ALA A 344 10.24 27.05 12.78
C ALA A 344 10.64 25.77 12.02
N SER A 345 9.72 25.15 11.27
CA SER A 345 10.01 24.04 10.33
C SER A 345 10.33 24.53 8.91
N THR A 346 10.89 25.73 8.79
CA THR A 346 11.59 26.21 7.58
C THR A 346 12.90 26.90 7.96
N VAL A 347 13.96 26.58 7.20
CA VAL A 347 15.33 27.16 7.29
C VAL A 347 16.16 26.78 8.53
N SER A 348 17.02 25.78 8.37
CA SER A 348 18.46 25.95 8.63
C SER A 348 19.31 24.95 7.82
N LYS A 349 20.43 25.41 7.27
CA LYS A 349 21.34 24.65 6.40
C LYS A 349 22.67 24.37 7.11
N SER A 350 23.39 23.36 6.61
CA SER A 350 24.77 22.96 6.94
C SER A 350 25.01 22.34 8.34
N GLY A 351 25.90 21.35 8.51
CA GLY A 351 26.66 20.59 7.51
C GLY A 351 28.03 20.16 8.01
N PHE A 352 28.23 18.87 8.26
CA PHE A 352 29.56 18.27 8.33
C PHE A 352 29.52 16.81 7.84
N LEU A 353 30.50 16.42 7.03
CA LEU A 353 30.50 15.12 6.36
C LEU A 353 30.91 13.98 7.30
N SER A 354 30.25 12.83 7.13
CA SER A 354 30.98 11.56 7.07
C SER A 354 30.31 10.66 6.03
N SER A 355 31.13 10.01 5.20
CA SER A 355 30.70 9.31 4.00
C SER A 355 30.15 7.90 4.30
N THR A 356 28.82 7.72 4.16
CA THR A 356 28.22 6.39 3.96
C THR A 356 27.03 6.52 3.00
N THR A 357 26.94 5.59 2.05
CA THR A 357 25.84 5.43 1.08
C THR A 357 24.46 5.45 1.76
N GLY A 358 23.62 6.43 1.42
CA GLY A 358 22.35 6.69 2.09
C GLY A 358 21.12 6.47 1.22
N THR A 359 20.52 5.27 1.30
CA THR A 359 19.15 5.03 0.82
C THR A 359 18.19 5.90 1.63
N THR A 360 17.63 6.95 1.01
CA THR A 360 16.76 7.91 1.72
C THR A 360 15.33 7.36 1.81
N ARG A 361 15.09 6.48 2.77
CA ARG A 361 13.74 5.96 3.07
C ARG A 361 12.86 7.04 3.70
N SER A 362 11.94 7.58 2.90
CA SER A 362 10.82 8.38 3.37
C SER A 362 9.85 7.51 4.14
N ASN A 363 9.74 7.68 5.46
CA ASN A 363 8.84 6.89 6.29
C ASN A 363 7.44 7.53 6.36
N PHE A 364 6.62 7.36 5.32
CA PHE A 364 5.19 7.70 5.36
C PHE A 364 4.37 6.72 4.50
N LEU A 365 3.33 6.11 5.09
CA LEU A 365 2.28 5.30 4.45
C LEU A 365 2.71 4.25 3.41
N GLY A 366 2.69 2.97 3.82
CA GLY A 366 2.27 1.86 2.95
C GLY A 366 2.78 1.86 1.51
N GLU A 367 4.05 2.22 1.27
CA GLU A 367 4.53 2.69 -0.02
C GLU A 367 4.46 1.61 -1.11
N THR A 368 3.34 1.60 -1.84
CA THR A 368 3.21 1.08 -3.20
C THR A 368 4.09 1.84 -4.20
N ARG A 369 4.82 2.87 -3.75
CA ARG A 369 5.71 3.73 -4.53
C ARG A 369 7.10 3.71 -3.90
N ILE A 370 8.04 3.02 -4.53
CA ILE A 370 9.43 2.89 -4.05
C ILE A 370 10.29 3.91 -4.80
N VAL A 371 11.18 4.63 -4.10
CA VAL A 371 12.13 5.55 -4.76
C VAL A 371 13.55 4.97 -4.67
N LEU A 372 14.23 4.85 -5.81
CA LEU A 372 15.59 4.32 -5.95
C LEU A 372 16.51 5.33 -6.65
N GLN A 373 17.79 5.32 -6.28
CA GLN A 373 18.76 6.31 -6.72
C GLN A 373 19.84 5.69 -7.63
N GLY A 374 19.84 6.10 -8.90
CA GLY A 374 20.81 5.67 -9.91
C GLY A 374 20.61 4.25 -10.46
N PHE A 375 21.43 3.91 -11.45
CA PHE A 375 21.28 2.67 -12.22
C PHE A 375 21.42 1.40 -11.38
N GLN A 376 22.39 1.34 -10.46
CA GLN A 376 22.72 0.12 -9.73
C GLN A 376 21.59 -0.33 -8.78
N GLU A 377 20.99 0.60 -8.02
CA GLU A 377 19.85 0.29 -7.14
C GLU A 377 18.63 -0.14 -7.96
N GLY A 378 18.32 0.62 -9.01
CA GLY A 378 17.21 0.31 -9.92
C GLY A 378 17.36 -1.07 -10.57
N TYR A 379 18.52 -1.34 -11.19
CA TYR A 379 18.80 -2.60 -11.88
C TYR A 379 18.67 -3.79 -10.93
N LYS A 380 19.28 -3.70 -9.73
CA LYS A 380 19.20 -4.76 -8.73
C LYS A 380 17.74 -5.02 -8.33
N PHE A 381 16.98 -3.97 -7.99
CA PHE A 381 15.60 -4.11 -7.57
C PHE A 381 14.72 -4.78 -8.63
N VAL A 382 14.77 -4.30 -9.89
CA VAL A 382 13.93 -4.84 -10.97
C VAL A 382 14.34 -6.26 -11.38
N ASN A 383 15.65 -6.56 -11.38
CA ASN A 383 16.16 -7.90 -11.68
C ASN A 383 15.82 -8.94 -10.59
N GLU A 384 15.74 -8.52 -9.32
CA GLU A 384 15.32 -9.36 -8.19
C GLU A 384 13.78 -9.40 -8.02
N TYR A 385 13.02 -8.67 -8.84
CA TYR A 385 11.57 -8.57 -8.73
C TYR A 385 10.84 -9.72 -9.43
N ASP A 386 9.95 -10.40 -8.69
CA ASP A 386 9.10 -11.48 -9.20
C ASP A 386 7.64 -11.02 -9.29
N VAL A 387 7.18 -10.75 -10.51
CA VAL A 387 5.80 -10.29 -10.80
C VAL A 387 4.75 -11.31 -10.40
N ALA A 388 5.05 -12.62 -10.41
CA ALA A 388 4.09 -13.66 -10.08
C ALA A 388 3.75 -13.72 -8.58
N THR A 389 4.73 -13.48 -7.71
CA THR A 389 4.53 -13.49 -6.24
C THR A 389 4.31 -12.10 -5.65
N GLN A 390 4.82 -11.05 -6.29
CA GLN A 390 4.83 -9.68 -5.73
C GLN A 390 3.81 -8.73 -6.36
N GLY A 391 3.16 -9.14 -7.45
CA GLY A 391 2.16 -8.35 -8.16
C GLY A 391 2.75 -7.40 -9.22
N PRO A 392 1.91 -6.72 -10.02
CA PRO A 392 2.34 -5.90 -11.16
C PRO A 392 3.34 -4.81 -10.77
N LEU A 393 4.45 -4.71 -11.51
CA LEU A 393 5.44 -3.65 -11.32
C LEU A 393 5.40 -2.64 -12.48
N TYR A 394 5.37 -1.36 -12.11
CA TYR A 394 5.50 -0.22 -12.99
C TYR A 394 6.78 0.54 -12.63
N ILE A 395 7.58 0.91 -13.61
CA ILE A 395 8.87 1.58 -13.42
C ILE A 395 8.76 2.98 -14.00
N PHE A 396 9.01 4.00 -13.17
CA PHE A 396 8.93 5.41 -13.54
C PHE A 396 10.32 6.04 -13.46
N PHE A 397 10.95 6.19 -14.62
CA PHE A 397 12.26 6.82 -14.75
C PHE A 397 12.10 8.34 -14.81
N VAL A 398 12.79 9.03 -13.90
CA VAL A 398 12.77 10.49 -13.77
C VAL A 398 14.18 11.04 -13.51
N SER A 399 14.37 12.34 -13.71
CA SER A 399 15.59 13.03 -13.28
C SER A 399 15.80 12.98 -11.77
N ASP A 400 17.02 13.23 -11.31
CA ASP A 400 17.25 13.62 -9.92
C ASP A 400 16.49 14.89 -9.53
N VAL A 401 16.34 15.07 -8.21
CA VAL A 401 15.84 16.30 -7.60
C VAL A 401 16.99 17.23 -7.20
N ASP A 402 16.74 18.53 -7.24
CA ASP A 402 17.61 19.55 -6.66
C ASP A 402 17.51 19.60 -5.12
N GLU A 403 18.25 20.53 -4.50
CA GLU A 403 18.18 20.77 -3.04
C GLU A 403 16.77 21.15 -2.53
N ASN A 404 15.87 21.59 -3.43
CA ASN A 404 14.49 21.97 -3.11
C ASN A 404 13.50 20.81 -3.34
N GLY A 405 13.96 19.62 -3.72
CA GLY A 405 13.10 18.46 -4.02
C GLY A 405 12.40 18.55 -5.38
N THR A 406 12.81 19.46 -6.26
CA THR A 406 12.26 19.69 -7.60
C THR A 406 13.09 18.93 -8.63
N TYR A 407 12.43 18.21 -9.54
CA TYR A 407 13.13 17.50 -10.62
C TYR A 407 13.87 18.46 -11.54
N TRP A 408 15.14 18.18 -11.86
CA TRP A 408 15.91 19.04 -12.79
C TRP A 408 15.36 18.98 -14.23
N CYS A 409 14.65 17.90 -14.60
CA CYS A 409 13.90 17.82 -15.84
C CYS A 409 12.48 18.42 -15.67
N PRO A 410 12.11 19.49 -16.40
CA PRO A 410 10.80 20.12 -16.28
C PRO A 410 9.63 19.18 -16.59
N ASP A 411 9.81 18.24 -17.53
CA ASP A 411 8.74 17.30 -17.91
C ASP A 411 8.56 16.19 -16.87
N CYS A 412 9.61 15.78 -16.17
CA CYS A 412 9.50 14.93 -14.99
C CYS A 412 8.68 15.62 -13.88
N GLN A 413 8.85 16.94 -13.69
CA GLN A 413 8.08 17.73 -12.74
C GLN A 413 6.59 17.81 -13.11
N LYS A 414 6.25 17.91 -14.40
CA LYS A 414 4.85 17.86 -14.87
C LYS A 414 4.24 16.46 -14.66
N ALA A 415 4.95 15.41 -15.09
CA ALA A 415 4.49 14.02 -15.06
C ALA A 415 4.28 13.46 -13.65
N LYS A 416 5.02 13.98 -12.65
CA LYS A 416 4.92 13.55 -11.25
C LYS A 416 3.47 13.45 -10.77
N LYS A 417 2.66 14.48 -11.03
CA LYS A 417 1.28 14.52 -10.54
C LYS A 417 0.36 13.54 -11.26
N SER A 418 0.34 13.56 -12.60
CA SER A 418 -0.53 12.68 -13.40
C SER A 418 -0.26 11.21 -13.12
N VAL A 419 1.01 10.80 -13.16
CA VAL A 419 1.43 9.41 -12.90
C VAL A 419 1.00 8.94 -11.51
N TYR A 420 1.23 9.75 -10.46
CA TYR A 420 0.87 9.38 -9.10
C TYR A 420 -0.64 9.39 -8.82
N ASP A 421 -1.38 10.37 -9.34
CA ASP A 421 -2.84 10.49 -9.17
C ASP A 421 -3.57 9.27 -9.77
N VAL A 422 -3.11 8.81 -10.94
CA VAL A 422 -3.69 7.63 -11.59
C VAL A 422 -3.22 6.35 -10.92
N PHE A 423 -1.94 6.23 -10.56
CA PHE A 423 -1.42 5.06 -9.85
C PHE A 423 -2.10 4.84 -8.48
N ALA A 424 -2.57 5.89 -7.81
CA ALA A 424 -3.38 5.77 -6.59
C ALA A 424 -4.72 5.02 -6.78
N ARG A 425 -5.17 4.84 -8.04
CA ARG A 425 -6.33 4.03 -8.43
C ARG A 425 -5.94 2.71 -9.11
N ALA A 426 -4.66 2.38 -9.14
CA ALA A 426 -4.18 1.12 -9.68
C ALA A 426 -4.70 -0.07 -8.83
N PRO A 427 -4.79 -1.27 -9.42
CA PRO A 427 -5.20 -2.49 -8.73
C PRO A 427 -4.33 -2.79 -7.50
N ARG A 428 -4.94 -3.33 -6.45
CA ARG A 428 -4.23 -3.76 -5.24
C ARG A 428 -3.13 -4.77 -5.57
N GLY A 429 -2.01 -4.67 -4.84
CA GLY A 429 -0.79 -5.44 -5.14
C GLY A 429 0.06 -4.87 -6.29
N SER A 430 -0.41 -3.82 -6.99
CA SER A 430 0.45 -3.08 -7.92
C SER A 430 1.51 -2.28 -7.17
N ARG A 431 2.71 -2.18 -7.75
CA ARG A 431 3.82 -1.37 -7.25
C ARG A 431 4.35 -0.46 -8.34
N LEU A 432 4.68 0.76 -7.97
CA LEU A 432 5.39 1.75 -8.77
C LEU A 432 6.80 1.88 -8.18
N VAL A 433 7.83 1.88 -9.01
CA VAL A 433 9.19 2.21 -8.59
C VAL A 433 9.67 3.42 -9.38
N GLU A 434 9.85 4.54 -8.69
CA GLU A 434 10.55 5.71 -9.20
C GLU A 434 12.05 5.42 -9.19
N ILE A 435 12.66 5.41 -10.37
CA ILE A 435 14.12 5.28 -10.50
C ILE A 435 14.66 6.62 -10.98
N ARG A 436 15.45 7.27 -10.12
CA ARG A 436 16.07 8.55 -10.43
C ARG A 436 17.37 8.31 -11.19
N VAL A 437 17.47 8.88 -12.39
CA VAL A 437 18.55 8.52 -13.33
C VAL A 437 19.89 9.15 -13.01
N GLY A 438 20.00 10.08 -12.05
CA GLY A 438 21.23 10.81 -11.76
C GLY A 438 21.21 12.26 -12.27
N SER A 439 22.41 12.84 -12.39
CA SER A 439 22.63 14.21 -12.86
C SER A 439 22.30 14.39 -14.35
N SER A 440 22.05 15.64 -14.76
CA SER A 440 21.80 15.95 -16.18
C SER A 440 22.97 15.55 -17.07
N ASP A 441 24.22 15.74 -16.64
CA ASP A 441 25.40 15.38 -17.44
C ASP A 441 25.51 13.87 -17.67
N TYR A 442 25.19 13.07 -16.65
CA TYR A 442 25.14 11.61 -16.77
C TYR A 442 24.02 11.15 -17.71
N TRP A 443 22.81 11.73 -17.59
CA TRP A 443 21.69 11.38 -18.46
C TRP A 443 21.90 11.77 -19.94
N ASN A 444 22.56 12.91 -20.16
CA ASN A 444 22.90 13.44 -21.48
C ASN A 444 23.96 12.61 -22.21
N ASN A 445 24.81 11.87 -21.47
CA ASN A 445 25.69 10.87 -22.06
C ASN A 445 24.86 9.73 -22.69
N GLN A 446 25.01 9.52 -24.00
CA GLN A 446 24.27 8.48 -24.72
C GLN A 446 24.70 7.06 -24.35
N ASP A 447 25.94 6.90 -23.86
CA ASP A 447 26.50 5.61 -23.46
C ASP A 447 26.19 5.24 -21.99
N ASN A 448 25.31 5.98 -21.31
CA ASN A 448 24.92 5.69 -19.93
C ASN A 448 24.15 4.36 -19.81
N GLU A 449 24.23 3.75 -18.63
CA GLU A 449 23.73 2.39 -18.41
C GLU A 449 22.21 2.25 -18.57
N PHE A 450 21.40 3.29 -18.32
CA PHE A 450 19.95 3.24 -18.57
C PHE A 450 19.59 3.16 -20.06
N ARG A 451 20.40 3.80 -20.92
CA ARG A 451 20.25 3.76 -22.38
C ARG A 451 20.76 2.45 -22.97
N GLN A 452 21.88 1.94 -22.45
CA GLN A 452 22.58 0.80 -23.05
C GLN A 452 22.20 -0.57 -22.47
N ASN A 453 21.74 -0.65 -21.22
CA ASN A 453 21.41 -1.93 -20.58
C ASN A 453 20.07 -2.50 -21.09
N GLU A 454 20.08 -3.78 -21.45
CA GLU A 454 18.95 -4.49 -22.04
C GLU A 454 17.67 -4.48 -21.18
N LEU A 455 17.79 -4.48 -19.84
CA LEU A 455 16.65 -4.49 -18.90
C LEU A 455 15.83 -3.19 -19.00
N PHE A 456 16.50 -2.05 -19.14
CA PHE A 456 15.86 -0.73 -19.16
C PHE A 456 15.74 -0.17 -20.57
N TYR A 457 16.86 0.00 -21.28
CA TYR A 457 16.96 0.42 -22.68
C TYR A 457 16.04 1.62 -23.01
N ILE A 458 16.17 2.70 -22.22
CA ILE A 458 15.30 3.88 -22.29
C ILE A 458 16.01 5.09 -22.93
N ASP A 459 15.31 5.81 -23.82
CA ASP A 459 15.87 6.96 -24.53
C ASP A 459 15.49 8.33 -23.92
N TYR A 460 14.38 8.40 -23.17
CA TYR A 460 13.75 9.65 -22.70
C TYR A 460 13.43 9.59 -21.20
N ILE A 461 13.31 10.75 -20.56
CA ILE A 461 12.67 10.94 -19.25
C ILE A 461 11.70 12.12 -19.35
N PRO A 462 10.53 12.09 -18.67
CA PRO A 462 10.01 10.96 -17.90
C PRO A 462 9.67 9.76 -18.79
N SER A 463 9.87 8.55 -18.29
CA SER A 463 9.43 7.30 -18.94
C SER A 463 8.76 6.39 -17.93
N LEU A 464 7.54 5.97 -18.22
CA LEU A 464 6.80 4.97 -17.46
C LEU A 464 6.78 3.65 -18.26
N VAL A 465 7.14 2.54 -17.63
CA VAL A 465 7.26 1.21 -18.24
C VAL A 465 6.55 0.15 -17.38
N LYS A 466 5.86 -0.83 -17.97
CA LYS A 466 5.33 -1.99 -17.24
C LYS A 466 6.32 -3.15 -17.31
N TYR A 467 6.73 -3.67 -16.15
CA TYR A 467 7.60 -4.85 -16.09
C TYR A 467 6.75 -6.13 -16.08
N GLU A 468 7.11 -7.09 -16.93
CA GLU A 468 6.41 -8.38 -17.09
C GLU A 468 7.16 -9.55 -16.45
N GLY A 469 8.36 -9.31 -15.90
CA GLY A 469 9.20 -10.33 -15.28
C GLY A 469 10.22 -10.96 -16.24
N GLY A 470 11.24 -11.59 -15.67
CA GLY A 470 12.28 -12.30 -16.43
C GLY A 470 13.05 -11.41 -17.42
N GLY A 471 13.25 -10.12 -17.08
CA GLY A 471 13.88 -9.13 -17.96
C GLY A 471 12.94 -8.49 -18.98
N ASN A 472 11.71 -8.99 -19.15
CA ASN A 472 10.77 -8.46 -20.13
C ASN A 472 9.97 -7.28 -19.60
N SER A 473 9.67 -6.35 -20.49
CA SER A 473 8.78 -5.21 -20.25
C SER A 473 7.78 -5.07 -21.38
N SER A 474 6.62 -4.52 -21.07
CA SER A 474 5.62 -4.05 -22.04
C SER A 474 5.32 -2.58 -21.78
N PHE A 475 4.50 -1.98 -22.65
CA PHE A 475 3.89 -0.66 -22.47
C PHE A 475 4.85 0.45 -21.98
N MET A 476 5.37 1.26 -22.91
CA MET A 476 6.13 2.47 -22.60
C MET A 476 5.34 3.75 -22.89
N LEU A 477 5.21 4.64 -21.90
CA LEU A 477 4.77 6.03 -22.07
C LEU A 477 5.95 6.97 -21.78
N ASN A 478 6.30 7.84 -22.72
CA ASN A 478 7.39 8.82 -22.57
C ASN A 478 6.86 10.25 -22.62
N GLU A 479 7.50 11.15 -21.88
CA GLU A 479 7.32 12.61 -21.99
C GLU A 479 5.83 13.00 -21.90
N GLU A 480 5.29 13.66 -22.93
CA GLU A 480 3.89 14.11 -23.02
C GLU A 480 2.86 12.98 -22.80
N TYR A 481 3.17 11.74 -23.21
CA TYR A 481 2.27 10.60 -22.99
C TYR A 481 2.09 10.25 -21.51
N THR A 482 3.00 10.69 -20.63
CA THR A 482 2.86 10.55 -19.17
C THR A 482 1.96 11.62 -18.54
N LEU A 483 1.40 12.55 -19.35
CA LEU A 483 0.42 13.55 -18.94
C LEU A 483 -1.02 13.16 -19.30
N ASP A 484 -1.20 12.17 -20.18
CA ASP A 484 -2.52 11.72 -20.65
C ASP A 484 -3.14 10.71 -19.65
N TYR A 485 -4.14 11.18 -18.90
CA TYR A 485 -4.79 10.39 -17.85
C TYR A 485 -5.42 9.09 -18.39
N ASP A 486 -5.97 9.08 -19.61
CA ASP A 486 -6.62 7.88 -20.17
C ASP A 486 -5.56 6.80 -20.50
N LEU A 487 -4.40 7.20 -21.01
CA LEU A 487 -3.30 6.28 -21.33
C LEU A 487 -2.64 5.74 -20.06
N LEU A 488 -2.52 6.57 -19.01
CA LEU A 488 -2.08 6.13 -17.69
C LEU A 488 -3.08 5.14 -17.06
N GLU A 489 -4.38 5.39 -17.17
CA GLU A 489 -5.41 4.50 -16.63
C GLU A 489 -5.39 3.13 -17.31
N TYR A 490 -5.27 3.12 -18.63
CA TYR A 490 -5.08 1.93 -19.42
C TYR A 490 -3.78 1.18 -19.04
N MET A 491 -2.67 1.91 -18.90
CA MET A 491 -1.36 1.34 -18.55
C MET A 491 -1.35 0.71 -17.15
N PHE A 492 -1.88 1.42 -16.15
CA PHE A 492 -2.01 0.91 -14.79
C PHE A 492 -3.15 -0.11 -14.63
N ASN A 493 -3.93 -0.36 -15.68
CA ASN A 493 -5.08 -1.27 -15.70
C ASN A 493 -6.03 -0.94 -14.51
N VAL A 494 -6.39 0.34 -14.40
CA VAL A 494 -7.30 0.88 -13.37
C VAL A 494 -8.66 0.18 -13.48
N PRO A 495 -9.28 -0.29 -12.38
CA PRO A 495 -10.53 -1.07 -12.45
C PRO A 495 -11.71 -0.32 -13.08
N TYR A 496 -11.77 1.01 -12.89
CA TYR A 496 -12.83 1.88 -13.40
C TYR A 496 -12.20 3.10 -14.10
N PRO A 497 -11.78 2.95 -15.38
CA PRO A 497 -11.20 4.05 -16.14
C PRO A 497 -12.31 5.00 -16.64
N ALA A 498 -11.99 6.28 -16.80
CA ALA A 498 -12.91 7.31 -17.28
C ALA A 498 -13.40 7.06 -18.71
N ALA A 499 -12.61 6.35 -19.52
CA ALA A 499 -12.97 5.94 -20.88
C ALA A 499 -14.01 4.79 -20.93
N GLY A 500 -14.36 4.18 -19.80
CA GLY A 500 -15.34 3.08 -19.72
C GLY A 500 -14.75 1.71 -20.06
N ALA A 501 -15.54 0.82 -20.66
CA ALA A 501 -15.04 -0.48 -21.12
C ALA A 501 -14.51 -0.40 -22.56
N PRO A 502 -13.40 -1.09 -22.90
CA PRO A 502 -12.94 -1.19 -24.28
C PRO A 502 -13.93 -2.00 -25.11
N LYS A 503 -14.13 -1.61 -26.38
CA LYS A 503 -14.91 -2.39 -27.34
C LYS A 503 -14.14 -3.65 -27.73
N ASN A 504 -14.86 -4.70 -28.12
CA ASN A 504 -14.30 -5.98 -28.56
C ASN A 504 -13.76 -5.92 -30.01
N ASN A 505 -13.02 -4.85 -30.33
CA ASN A 505 -12.53 -4.55 -31.67
C ASN A 505 -11.44 -5.56 -32.07
N LYS A 506 -11.50 -6.09 -33.30
CA LYS A 506 -10.64 -7.20 -33.70
C LYS A 506 -9.23 -6.71 -34.06
N ILE A 507 -8.20 -7.42 -33.63
CA ILE A 507 -6.81 -7.16 -33.99
C ILE A 507 -6.25 -8.39 -34.68
N VAL A 508 -5.80 -8.25 -35.92
CA VAL A 508 -5.16 -9.29 -36.72
C VAL A 508 -3.68 -8.94 -36.84
N THR A 509 -2.79 -9.76 -36.31
CA THR A 509 -1.34 -9.54 -36.43
C THR A 509 -0.77 -10.45 -37.52
N LEU A 510 -0.04 -9.88 -38.48
CA LEU A 510 0.67 -10.59 -39.55
C LEU A 510 2.10 -10.07 -39.65
N ASP A 511 3.06 -10.96 -39.90
CA ASP A 511 4.50 -10.65 -40.08
C ASP A 511 5.00 -10.92 -41.51
N GLU A 512 4.23 -11.63 -42.33
CA GLU A 512 4.49 -11.81 -43.76
C GLU A 512 3.81 -10.74 -44.63
N ALA A 513 4.58 -10.10 -45.51
CA ALA A 513 4.06 -9.09 -46.44
C ALA A 513 3.07 -9.67 -47.48
N SER A 514 3.26 -10.93 -47.87
CA SER A 514 2.34 -11.70 -48.71
C SER A 514 0.95 -11.81 -48.06
N ALA A 515 0.89 -12.23 -46.80
CA ALA A 515 -0.36 -12.35 -46.05
C ALA A 515 -1.04 -10.99 -45.84
N VAL A 516 -0.28 -9.93 -45.57
CA VAL A 516 -0.80 -8.55 -45.50
C VAL A 516 -1.39 -8.10 -46.84
N GLN A 517 -0.68 -8.37 -47.94
CA GLN A 517 -1.14 -8.04 -49.30
C GLN A 517 -2.42 -8.81 -49.67
N GLU A 518 -2.47 -10.12 -49.41
CA GLU A 518 -3.65 -10.96 -49.63
C GLU A 518 -4.86 -10.49 -48.81
N TYR A 519 -4.68 -10.20 -47.52
CA TYR A 519 -5.75 -9.70 -46.65
C TYR A 519 -6.36 -8.40 -47.19
N VAL A 520 -5.51 -7.44 -47.57
CA VAL A 520 -5.94 -6.13 -48.08
C VAL A 520 -6.53 -6.22 -49.50
N MET A 521 -6.06 -7.16 -50.32
CA MET A 521 -6.65 -7.44 -51.65
C MET A 521 -8.03 -8.08 -51.56
N ASN A 522 -8.26 -8.96 -50.57
CA ASN A 522 -9.52 -9.69 -50.39
C ASN A 522 -10.60 -8.91 -49.61
N TYR A 523 -10.21 -7.86 -48.89
CA TYR A 523 -11.12 -6.94 -48.20
C TYR A 523 -12.07 -6.21 -49.18
N ASP A 524 -13.29 -5.91 -48.76
CA ASP A 524 -14.44 -5.53 -49.60
C ASP A 524 -15.19 -4.28 -49.11
N ASN A 525 -14.57 -3.47 -48.22
CA ASN A 525 -15.19 -2.35 -47.50
C ASN A 525 -16.31 -2.74 -46.49
N SER A 526 -16.54 -4.03 -46.17
CA SER A 526 -17.64 -4.45 -45.27
C SER A 526 -17.54 -3.97 -43.81
N TYR A 527 -16.36 -3.53 -43.35
CA TYR A 527 -16.10 -3.02 -42.00
C TYR A 527 -14.97 -1.98 -42.02
N PRO A 528 -14.81 -1.10 -41.01
CA PRO A 528 -13.67 -0.19 -40.95
C PRO A 528 -12.35 -0.97 -40.78
N LEU A 529 -11.49 -0.97 -41.81
CA LEU A 529 -10.17 -1.58 -41.74
C LEU A 529 -9.08 -0.52 -41.52
N TYR A 530 -8.29 -0.70 -40.47
CA TYR A 530 -7.08 0.07 -40.18
C TYR A 530 -5.86 -0.83 -40.36
N ILE A 531 -4.74 -0.26 -40.80
CA ILE A 531 -3.45 -0.96 -40.93
C ILE A 531 -2.38 -0.21 -40.14
N PHE A 532 -1.73 -0.93 -39.23
CA PHE A 532 -0.67 -0.40 -38.37
C PHE A 532 0.63 -1.17 -38.63
N PHE A 533 1.55 -0.57 -39.38
CA PHE A 533 2.88 -1.13 -39.60
C PHE A 533 3.78 -0.79 -38.42
N VAL A 534 4.32 -1.83 -37.79
CA VAL A 534 5.05 -1.76 -36.53
C VAL A 534 6.33 -2.59 -36.62
N SER A 535 7.34 -2.25 -35.81
CA SER A 535 8.52 -3.10 -35.67
C SER A 535 8.19 -4.46 -35.04
N GLY A 536 9.07 -5.43 -35.23
CA GLY A 536 9.16 -6.58 -34.33
C GLY A 536 9.75 -6.20 -32.96
N TYR A 537 10.08 -7.23 -32.18
CA TYR A 537 10.50 -7.10 -30.79
C TYR A 537 12.00 -7.36 -30.60
N HIS A 538 12.59 -6.76 -29.57
CA HIS A 538 13.88 -7.16 -29.04
C HIS A 538 13.79 -8.51 -28.34
N SER A 539 14.78 -9.38 -28.56
CA SER A 539 14.88 -10.69 -27.90
C SER A 539 15.26 -10.62 -26.42
N PHE A 540 15.75 -9.47 -25.95
CA PHE A 540 16.31 -9.32 -24.60
C PHE A 540 15.32 -8.77 -23.56
N ASN A 541 14.31 -7.99 -23.98
CA ASN A 541 13.31 -7.43 -23.07
C ASN A 541 11.87 -7.41 -23.62
N GLY A 542 11.61 -8.01 -24.78
CA GLY A 542 10.26 -8.10 -25.35
C GLY A 542 9.65 -6.79 -25.85
N ARG A 543 10.35 -5.65 -25.79
CA ARG A 543 9.84 -4.35 -26.30
C ARG A 543 10.09 -4.15 -27.79
N LEU A 544 9.39 -3.21 -28.41
CA LEU A 544 9.47 -2.95 -29.84
C LEU A 544 10.83 -2.34 -30.22
N TRP A 545 11.53 -2.91 -31.22
CA TRP A 545 12.89 -2.44 -31.54
C TRP A 545 12.97 -1.04 -32.15
N CYS A 546 11.84 -0.49 -32.59
CA CYS A 546 11.74 0.91 -32.98
C CYS A 546 11.16 1.71 -31.82
N GLN A 547 11.96 2.61 -31.23
CA GLN A 547 11.54 3.52 -30.16
C GLN A 547 10.23 4.26 -30.47
N TYR A 548 10.05 4.72 -31.72
CA TYR A 548 8.83 5.40 -32.17
C TYR A 548 7.62 4.46 -32.19
N CYS A 549 7.83 3.17 -32.50
CA CYS A 549 6.75 2.17 -32.44
C CYS A 549 6.37 1.89 -30.99
N ASP A 550 7.35 1.72 -30.09
CA ASP A 550 7.11 1.46 -28.67
C ASP A 550 6.29 2.59 -28.03
N ARG A 551 6.71 3.84 -28.27
CA ARG A 551 6.03 5.07 -27.81
C ARG A 551 4.62 5.24 -28.38
N ALA A 552 4.40 4.97 -29.67
CA ALA A 552 3.09 5.14 -30.30
C ALA A 552 2.11 3.98 -30.01
N ASN A 553 2.61 2.78 -29.65
CA ASN A 553 1.80 1.57 -29.58
C ASN A 553 0.67 1.66 -28.53
N ILE A 554 0.90 2.24 -27.35
CA ILE A 554 -0.18 2.37 -26.35
C ILE A 554 -1.29 3.30 -26.87
N ALA A 555 -0.94 4.50 -27.34
CA ALA A 555 -1.92 5.47 -27.82
C ALA A 555 -2.76 4.91 -28.96
N ILE A 556 -2.13 4.30 -29.97
CA ILE A 556 -2.82 3.67 -31.11
C ILE A 556 -3.77 2.56 -30.64
N MET A 557 -3.30 1.62 -29.81
CA MET A 557 -4.11 0.48 -29.37
C MET A 557 -5.24 0.91 -28.42
N HIS A 558 -4.99 1.89 -27.55
CA HIS A 558 -6.00 2.48 -26.67
C HIS A 558 -7.09 3.17 -27.50
N TYR A 559 -6.75 4.20 -28.27
CA TYR A 559 -7.77 4.97 -28.99
C TYR A 559 -8.52 4.13 -30.03
N TYR A 560 -7.87 3.14 -30.65
CA TYR A 560 -8.55 2.15 -31.50
C TYR A 560 -9.62 1.35 -30.72
N ASN A 561 -9.29 0.78 -29.57
CA ASN A 561 -10.20 -0.08 -28.81
C ASN A 561 -11.38 0.68 -28.19
N TYR A 562 -11.24 1.97 -27.90
CA TYR A 562 -12.32 2.76 -27.28
C TYR A 562 -13.14 3.55 -28.31
N THR A 563 -12.53 4.10 -29.36
CA THR A 563 -13.20 5.05 -30.26
C THR A 563 -13.64 4.44 -31.59
N ALA A 564 -12.93 3.46 -32.15
CA ALA A 564 -13.33 2.85 -33.42
C ALA A 564 -14.69 2.13 -33.33
N PRO A 565 -15.44 1.99 -34.44
CA PRO A 565 -16.70 1.23 -34.46
C PRO A 565 -16.50 -0.24 -34.06
N GLU A 566 -17.52 -0.88 -33.47
CA GLU A 566 -17.41 -2.25 -32.94
C GLU A 566 -17.07 -3.33 -33.98
N SER A 567 -17.39 -3.09 -35.25
CA SER A 567 -17.01 -3.98 -36.36
C SER A 567 -15.59 -3.75 -36.88
N ALA A 568 -14.86 -2.75 -36.37
CA ALA A 568 -13.56 -2.39 -36.88
C ALA A 568 -12.51 -3.50 -36.72
N VAL A 569 -11.56 -3.52 -37.65
CA VAL A 569 -10.42 -4.43 -37.63
C VAL A 569 -9.12 -3.65 -37.75
N MET A 570 -8.16 -3.95 -36.88
CA MET A 570 -6.79 -3.44 -36.91
C MET A 570 -5.87 -4.53 -37.45
N LEU A 571 -5.33 -4.33 -38.64
CA LEU A 571 -4.30 -5.17 -39.25
C LEU A 571 -2.92 -4.67 -38.80
N ARG A 572 -2.36 -5.34 -37.78
CA ARG A 572 -1.05 -5.04 -37.20
C ARG A 572 0.05 -5.77 -37.99
N ALA A 573 0.71 -5.05 -38.89
CA ALA A 573 1.71 -5.59 -39.79
C ALA A 573 3.14 -5.44 -39.22
N VAL A 574 3.77 -6.55 -38.82
CA VAL A 574 5.12 -6.57 -38.24
C VAL A 574 6.16 -6.56 -39.36
N VAL A 575 6.84 -5.43 -39.58
CA VAL A 575 7.65 -5.24 -40.80
C VAL A 575 8.97 -6.02 -40.84
N SER A 576 9.49 -6.43 -39.69
CA SER A 576 10.76 -7.14 -39.53
C SER A 576 11.07 -7.42 -38.05
N HIS A 577 11.71 -8.55 -37.72
CA HIS A 577 12.24 -8.84 -36.38
C HIS A 577 13.45 -7.97 -35.97
N SER A 578 14.11 -7.26 -36.91
CA SER A 578 15.21 -6.35 -36.56
C SER A 578 15.34 -5.14 -37.48
N TYR A 579 15.88 -4.04 -36.95
CA TYR A 579 16.23 -2.84 -37.71
C TYR A 579 17.21 -3.13 -38.86
N LYS A 580 18.20 -3.99 -38.64
CA LYS A 580 19.18 -4.42 -39.68
C LYS A 580 18.50 -5.12 -40.86
N MET A 581 17.42 -5.86 -40.63
CA MET A 581 16.62 -6.47 -41.70
C MET A 581 15.66 -5.47 -42.34
N TRP A 582 15.02 -4.60 -41.56
CA TRP A 582 14.14 -3.53 -42.06
C TRP A 582 14.88 -2.56 -43.00
N LYS A 583 16.14 -2.20 -42.70
CA LYS A 583 16.92 -1.25 -43.51
C LYS A 583 17.32 -1.81 -44.89
N LYS A 584 17.26 -3.12 -45.12
CA LYS A 584 17.62 -3.73 -46.42
C LYS A 584 16.59 -3.35 -47.48
N LYS A 585 17.05 -2.93 -48.68
CA LYS A 585 16.19 -2.66 -49.85
C LYS A 585 15.34 -3.87 -50.27
N LYS A 586 15.80 -5.08 -49.96
CA LYS A 586 15.11 -6.36 -50.22
C LYS A 586 14.13 -6.81 -49.13
N ASN A 587 13.79 -5.96 -48.16
CA ASN A 587 12.70 -6.26 -47.23
C ASN A 587 11.37 -6.33 -48.02
N PRO A 588 10.53 -7.37 -47.85
CA PRO A 588 9.32 -7.58 -48.65
C PRO A 588 8.38 -6.37 -48.70
N PHE A 589 8.16 -5.71 -47.56
CA PHE A 589 7.33 -4.50 -47.43
C PHE A 589 7.89 -3.27 -48.17
N LYS A 590 9.11 -3.34 -48.72
CA LYS A 590 9.76 -2.28 -49.51
C LYS A 590 9.88 -2.60 -51.00
N LEU A 591 9.41 -3.77 -51.43
CA LEU A 591 9.45 -4.15 -52.84
C LEU A 591 8.42 -3.35 -53.68
N PRO A 592 8.68 -3.12 -54.98
CA PRO A 592 7.77 -2.36 -55.83
C PRO A 592 6.34 -2.93 -55.87
N GLU A 593 6.20 -4.25 -55.84
CA GLU A 593 4.92 -4.95 -55.81
C GLU A 593 4.06 -4.53 -54.61
N PHE A 594 4.57 -4.70 -53.37
CA PHE A 594 3.87 -4.30 -52.16
C PHE A 594 3.50 -2.80 -52.15
N ARG A 595 4.39 -1.94 -52.68
CA ARG A 595 4.17 -0.49 -52.78
C ARG A 595 3.06 -0.10 -53.75
N GLN A 596 2.89 -0.87 -54.83
CA GLN A 596 1.86 -0.65 -55.85
C GLN A 596 0.50 -1.22 -55.40
N ASN A 597 0.54 -2.35 -54.71
CA ASN A 597 -0.64 -3.13 -54.34
C ASN A 597 -1.27 -2.72 -52.99
N VAL A 598 -0.45 -2.25 -52.04
CA VAL A 598 -0.89 -1.88 -50.69
C VAL A 598 -0.54 -0.42 -50.39
N VAL A 599 0.71 -0.11 -50.03
CA VAL A 599 1.15 1.25 -49.70
C VAL A 599 2.68 1.40 -49.68
N SER A 600 3.17 2.63 -49.90
CA SER A 600 4.60 2.94 -49.90
C SER A 600 5.10 3.45 -48.54
N ILE A 601 5.38 2.51 -47.62
CA ILE A 601 5.96 2.83 -46.31
C ILE A 601 7.46 3.17 -46.35
N ARG A 602 7.80 4.33 -45.77
CA ARG A 602 9.18 4.84 -45.64
C ARG A 602 9.81 4.47 -44.30
N GLY A 603 9.01 4.47 -43.23
CA GLY A 603 9.40 4.19 -41.85
C GLY A 603 8.35 3.36 -41.10
N VAL A 604 8.59 3.12 -39.82
CA VAL A 604 7.61 2.62 -38.85
C VAL A 604 7.80 3.43 -37.55
N PRO A 605 6.73 3.75 -36.80
CA PRO A 605 5.33 3.36 -37.01
C PRO A 605 4.72 4.01 -38.25
N TYR A 606 3.73 3.35 -38.83
CA TYR A 606 2.83 3.94 -39.84
C TYR A 606 1.42 3.45 -39.52
N LEU A 607 0.47 4.37 -39.47
CA LEU A 607 -0.96 4.06 -39.30
C LEU A 607 -1.70 4.55 -40.54
N GLY A 608 -2.61 3.73 -41.07
CA GLY A 608 -3.49 4.13 -42.16
C GLY A 608 -4.86 3.48 -42.09
N ARG A 609 -5.84 4.11 -42.74
CA ARG A 609 -7.20 3.57 -42.93
C ARG A 609 -7.29 3.01 -44.34
N VAL A 610 -7.72 1.76 -44.47
CA VAL A 610 -7.77 1.02 -45.73
C VAL A 610 -9.17 1.09 -46.31
N THR A 611 -9.25 1.48 -47.57
CA THR A 611 -10.48 1.54 -48.36
C THR A 611 -10.22 0.99 -49.75
N LYS A 612 -11.28 0.60 -50.45
CA LYS A 612 -11.24 0.37 -51.89
C LYS A 612 -12.06 1.41 -52.63
N ASP A 613 -11.53 1.86 -53.77
CA ASP A 613 -12.23 2.75 -54.70
C ASP A 613 -13.19 1.97 -55.62
N ALA A 614 -13.92 2.70 -56.46
CA ALA A 614 -14.86 2.12 -57.44
C ALA A 614 -14.19 1.25 -58.52
N ALA A 615 -12.86 1.25 -58.63
CA ALA A 615 -12.08 0.36 -59.49
C ALA A 615 -11.55 -0.87 -58.72
N ASN A 616 -12.05 -1.14 -57.50
CA ASN A 616 -11.60 -2.20 -56.59
C ASN A 616 -10.12 -2.07 -56.19
N LYS A 617 -9.51 -0.89 -56.38
CA LYS A 617 -8.12 -0.61 -56.06
C LYS A 617 -8.00 -0.17 -54.60
N VAL A 618 -6.96 -0.69 -53.94
CA VAL A 618 -6.61 -0.35 -52.56
C VAL A 618 -6.16 1.11 -52.47
N VAL A 619 -6.77 1.85 -51.53
CA VAL A 619 -6.41 3.22 -51.16
C VAL A 619 -6.21 3.26 -49.64
N VAL A 620 -5.00 3.63 -49.21
CA VAL A 620 -4.64 3.77 -47.80
C VAL A 620 -4.49 5.25 -47.46
N GLN A 621 -5.35 5.77 -46.58
CA GLN A 621 -5.24 7.11 -46.02
C GLN A 621 -4.28 7.08 -44.83
N GLU A 622 -3.09 7.69 -44.97
CA GLU A 622 -2.09 7.82 -43.90
C GLU A 622 -2.58 8.76 -42.79
N PHE A 623 -2.35 8.37 -41.52
CA PHE A 623 -2.44 9.29 -40.39
C PHE A 623 -1.17 10.14 -40.35
N MET A 624 -1.29 11.39 -40.81
CA MET A 624 -0.19 12.35 -40.94
C MET A 624 0.23 13.10 -39.64
N PRO A 625 -0.65 13.36 -38.66
CA PRO A 625 -0.25 13.99 -37.40
C PRO A 625 0.69 13.12 -36.54
N ASP A 626 1.26 13.69 -35.50
CA ASP A 626 1.95 12.91 -34.46
C ASP A 626 0.92 12.08 -33.66
N PHE A 627 1.30 10.93 -33.13
CA PHE A 627 0.42 10.08 -32.31
C PHE A 627 0.07 10.70 -30.93
N THR A 628 0.75 11.78 -30.53
CA THR A 628 0.37 12.66 -29.42
C THR A 628 -0.87 13.51 -29.72
N ALA A 629 -1.25 13.66 -31.00
CA ALA A 629 -2.41 14.41 -31.45
C ALA A 629 -3.73 13.66 -31.13
N LYS A 630 -4.09 13.64 -29.85
CA LYS A 630 -5.20 12.86 -29.27
C LYS A 630 -6.53 13.06 -29.99
N LYS A 631 -6.90 14.31 -30.33
CA LYS A 631 -8.21 14.60 -30.94
C LYS A 631 -8.28 14.06 -32.37
N GLU A 632 -7.22 14.27 -33.12
CA GLU A 632 -7.02 13.85 -34.49
C GLU A 632 -6.99 12.31 -34.58
N LEU A 633 -6.35 11.64 -33.61
CA LEU A 633 -6.29 10.18 -33.54
C LEU A 633 -7.66 9.57 -33.18
N ILE A 634 -8.41 10.19 -32.27
CA ILE A 634 -9.80 9.83 -31.95
C ILE A 634 -10.71 10.03 -33.18
N GLU A 635 -10.62 11.17 -33.87
CA GLU A 635 -11.39 11.46 -35.08
C GLU A 635 -11.05 10.46 -36.21
N PHE A 636 -9.77 10.12 -36.37
CA PHE A 636 -9.30 9.14 -37.36
C PHE A 636 -9.92 7.74 -37.14
N PHE A 637 -9.96 7.27 -35.89
CA PHE A 637 -10.55 5.96 -35.57
C PHE A 637 -12.08 5.96 -35.56
N SER A 638 -12.72 7.08 -35.23
CA SER A 638 -14.19 7.20 -35.15
C SER A 638 -14.89 7.14 -36.51
N GLN A 639 -14.14 7.07 -37.63
CA GLN A 639 -14.71 7.03 -38.97
C GLN A 639 -15.49 5.70 -39.20
N PRO A 640 -16.70 5.75 -39.78
CA PRO A 640 -17.53 4.57 -40.00
C PRO A 640 -16.94 3.65 -41.08
N ALA A 641 -17.63 2.55 -41.40
CA ALA A 641 -17.28 1.75 -42.56
C ALA A 641 -17.30 2.62 -43.84
N PRO A 642 -16.45 2.36 -44.84
CA PRO A 642 -16.58 3.00 -46.14
C PRO A 642 -17.94 2.63 -46.75
N ALA A 643 -18.53 3.51 -47.57
CA ALA A 643 -19.70 3.12 -48.35
C ALA A 643 -19.31 1.94 -49.26
N THR A 644 -20.12 0.89 -49.27
CA THR A 644 -19.97 -0.22 -50.21
C THR A 644 -20.16 0.33 -51.63
N PRO A 645 -19.22 0.08 -52.56
CA PRO A 645 -19.29 0.63 -53.93
C PRO A 645 -20.42 0.01 -54.76
#